data_AF-A0A4S8L8W2-F1
#
_entry.id   AF-A0A4S8L8W2-F1
#
_cell.length_a   1.000
_cell.length_b   1.000
_cell.length_c   1.000
_cell.angle_alpha   90.00
_cell.angle_beta   90.00
_cell.angle_gamma   90.00
#
_symmetry.space_group_name_H-M   'P 1'
#
loop_
_entity.id
_entity.type
_entity.pdbx_description
1 polymer ?
#
loop_
_entity_poly.entity_id
_entity_poly.type
_entity_poly.pdbx_seq_one_letter_code
_entity_poly.pdbx_strand_id
1 'polypeptide(L)'
;MPMLSDPSRKYKPYVPLKIKDRQWPSKTFTKAPIWLSTDLRDGNQALANPMTIEQKTTFFRKLVQCGVKQIEVAYPAASDTDFQFVRTLVENNEIPDDVWIQVLTPAREDLIKRTVDSVAGCKHAILHMYNATSPTFRNVVFRNSKEETVALAVKHTKIVKELTEQCTAKYGTIFKYEYSPETFTQTEPEFALEVCEAVKTAWGKAGTGDDRIIFNLPSTVEIAPPNHYADQIENFCNNISEREKVIVSLHPHNDRGTGIASAELGVLAGGDRIEGCFFGNGERTGNVDLVNLALNLYSQGISPGLEFSDIPSVIDVVTQCNDLPVHPRHPYAGELVFTAFSGSHQDAIKKGFEAQKIRHEEAAAKGEPQYWDMPYLPVDPLDLGLDYEAVIRVNSQSGKGGIAYLVKQHLHLDMPRKLQVAFYKVVQEVSDREAREMTVEDITTAFRRAYHVGGPAFKGRLSLHNFKITHEPEESSPENSDDESIRRRRFDGTVSVDGVLRVIRGDGNGPLSALLDALRTHLNIDLALREYTEHAISESETSSAASYVELVPADDRKSSKSWWGVGIDGDIARSGLRAVLSAVNNFISDKPLPELKLTVGFNSKTDQAYVASVIVNSLGLEMPRRLQASFFEVVQRTARESNGEISMDAVTKLFQTTYGYNVEVKSPRLALRSSKSFKLEDLDEGRRAITGEIVFFGEPKTVSGEGNGPLSSVLAALHTQIEGTLKIKDYAEHSVGEGSDVVAASYVDLVYEVAGKKKTSSWGVATDTDITASGIKAILSAANGLELVTRKMTNGVSGK
;
A
#
# COMPACT_ATOMS: atom_id res chain seq x y z
N MET A 1 46.48 -14.23 21.27
CA MET A 1 45.45 -13.23 20.92
C MET A 1 45.70 -12.76 19.49
N PRO A 2 44.68 -12.67 18.63
CA PRO A 2 44.85 -12.26 17.23
C PRO A 2 45.20 -10.77 17.06
N MET A 3 44.85 -9.91 18.02
CA MET A 3 45.23 -8.49 18.03
C MET A 3 46.58 -8.29 18.74
N LEU A 4 47.51 -7.59 18.08
CA LEU A 4 48.82 -7.25 18.65
C LEU A 4 48.67 -6.21 19.76
N SER A 5 49.27 -6.45 20.92
CA SER A 5 49.34 -5.46 22.00
C SER A 5 50.25 -4.28 21.65
N ASP A 6 51.30 -4.55 20.87
CA ASP A 6 52.18 -3.53 20.29
C ASP A 6 52.26 -3.71 18.77
N PRO A 7 51.40 -3.00 18.01
CA PRO A 7 51.39 -3.07 16.55
C PRO A 7 52.60 -2.39 15.89
N SER A 8 53.37 -1.56 16.60
CA SER A 8 54.49 -0.80 16.03
C SER A 8 55.64 -1.70 15.52
N ARG A 9 55.72 -2.93 16.03
CA ARG A 9 56.68 -3.95 15.58
C ARG A 9 56.35 -4.54 14.21
N LYS A 10 55.11 -4.36 13.72
CA LYS A 10 54.64 -4.90 12.44
C LYS A 10 54.27 -3.81 11.44
N TYR A 11 53.62 -2.73 11.87
CA TYR A 11 53.12 -1.68 10.99
C TYR A 11 53.95 -0.41 11.16
N LYS A 12 54.52 0.08 10.06
CA LYS A 12 55.24 1.36 10.03
C LYS A 12 54.23 2.50 9.83
N PRO A 13 54.40 3.65 10.51
CA PRO A 13 53.61 4.84 10.20
C PRO A 13 53.95 5.37 8.79
N TYR A 14 52.99 6.04 8.16
CA TYR A 14 53.25 6.78 6.93
C TYR A 14 54.26 7.92 7.18
N VAL A 15 54.94 8.37 6.14
CA VAL A 15 55.91 9.47 6.22
C VAL A 15 55.27 10.73 5.63
N PRO A 16 54.90 11.73 6.44
CA PRO A 16 54.31 12.96 5.93
C PRO A 16 55.28 13.75 5.04
N LEU A 17 54.75 14.35 3.96
CA LEU A 17 55.48 15.33 3.17
C LEU A 17 55.61 16.65 3.94
N LYS A 18 56.79 17.27 3.89
CA LYS A 18 57.07 18.55 4.56
C LYS A 18 56.82 19.72 3.61
N ILE A 19 55.56 19.95 3.26
CA ILE A 19 55.13 21.12 2.45
C ILE A 19 54.86 22.28 3.40
N LYS A 20 55.72 23.31 3.38
CA LYS A 20 55.60 24.46 4.31
C LYS A 20 54.33 25.28 4.06
N ASP A 21 54.03 25.52 2.78
CA ASP A 21 52.97 26.42 2.35
C ASP A 21 51.93 25.67 1.51
N ARG A 22 51.37 24.57 2.03
CA ARG A 22 50.29 23.84 1.33
C ARG A 22 49.08 24.74 1.07
N GLN A 23 48.54 24.71 -0.14
CA GLN A 23 47.48 25.60 -0.59
C GLN A 23 46.10 24.94 -0.66
N TRP A 24 46.02 23.60 -0.76
CA TRP A 24 44.73 22.91 -0.81
C TRP A 24 43.75 23.23 0.33
N PRO A 25 44.17 23.47 1.60
CA PRO A 25 43.21 23.72 2.69
C PRO A 25 42.46 25.04 2.58
N SER A 26 42.95 26.01 1.79
CA SER A 26 42.34 27.33 1.62
C SER A 26 41.52 27.47 0.33
N LYS A 27 41.45 26.41 -0.47
CA LYS A 27 40.70 26.39 -1.74
C LYS A 27 39.30 25.82 -1.53
N THR A 28 38.38 26.23 -2.39
CA THR A 28 37.03 25.69 -2.50
C THR A 28 36.76 25.24 -3.92
N PHE A 29 35.79 24.35 -4.10
CA PHE A 29 35.35 23.96 -5.43
C PHE A 29 34.73 25.15 -6.16
N THR A 30 35.03 25.26 -7.46
CA THR A 30 34.46 26.28 -8.36
C THR A 30 33.89 25.68 -9.64
N LYS A 31 34.22 24.41 -9.92
CA LYS A 31 33.76 23.63 -11.07
C LYS A 31 33.92 22.14 -10.79
N ALA A 32 33.21 21.31 -11.53
CA ALA A 32 33.41 19.87 -11.50
C ALA A 32 34.78 19.45 -12.09
N PRO A 33 35.39 18.35 -11.59
CA PRO A 33 36.50 17.69 -12.26
C PRO A 33 36.03 16.99 -13.54
N ILE A 34 36.97 16.49 -14.33
CA ILE A 34 36.66 15.53 -15.38
C ILE A 34 36.32 14.18 -14.71
N TRP A 35 35.19 13.59 -15.07
CA TRP A 35 34.78 12.28 -14.55
C TRP A 35 35.19 11.16 -15.50
N LEU A 36 35.82 10.13 -14.95
CA LEU A 36 35.87 8.81 -15.58
C LEU A 36 35.19 7.76 -14.71
N SER A 37 34.27 7.00 -15.30
CA SER A 37 33.77 5.75 -14.70
C SER A 37 34.67 4.59 -15.08
N THR A 38 35.06 3.79 -14.08
CA THR A 38 35.78 2.51 -14.26
C THR A 38 34.91 1.29 -13.85
N ASP A 39 33.59 1.47 -13.80
CA ASP A 39 32.64 0.42 -13.42
C ASP A 39 32.79 -0.85 -14.28
N LEU A 40 32.98 -0.69 -15.60
CA LEU A 40 33.03 -1.80 -16.56
C LEU A 40 34.37 -2.55 -16.58
N ARG A 41 35.41 -2.01 -15.93
CA ARG A 41 36.74 -2.62 -15.81
C ARG A 41 37.08 -2.89 -14.35
N ASP A 42 37.37 -1.86 -13.55
CA ASP A 42 37.81 -2.02 -12.16
C ASP A 42 36.67 -2.49 -11.26
N GLY A 43 35.46 -1.98 -11.47
CA GLY A 43 34.25 -2.48 -10.79
C GLY A 43 33.96 -3.93 -11.16
N ASN A 44 33.94 -4.23 -12.47
CA ASN A 44 33.64 -5.56 -12.99
C ASN A 44 34.62 -6.66 -12.54
N GLN A 45 35.92 -6.37 -12.47
CA GLN A 45 36.91 -7.38 -12.04
C GLN A 45 36.80 -7.74 -10.57
N ALA A 46 36.22 -6.85 -9.76
CA ALA A 46 36.03 -7.06 -8.32
C ALA A 46 34.78 -7.91 -7.99
N LEU A 47 33.96 -8.22 -8.98
CA LEU A 47 32.76 -9.03 -8.80
C LEU A 47 33.11 -10.51 -8.68
N ALA A 48 32.41 -11.22 -7.80
CA ALA A 48 32.52 -12.68 -7.72
C ALA A 48 32.10 -13.35 -9.03
N ASN A 49 31.07 -12.81 -9.68
CA ASN A 49 30.61 -13.18 -11.00
C ASN A 49 30.76 -11.96 -11.93
N PRO A 50 31.75 -11.95 -12.83
CA PRO A 50 31.91 -10.85 -13.78
C PRO A 50 30.67 -10.67 -14.67
N MET A 51 30.40 -9.44 -15.08
CA MET A 51 29.29 -9.08 -15.95
C MET A 51 29.36 -9.81 -17.30
N THR A 52 28.19 -10.21 -17.77
CA THR A 52 27.98 -10.61 -19.17
C THR A 52 28.10 -9.40 -20.11
N ILE A 53 28.27 -9.64 -21.42
CA ILE A 53 28.28 -8.56 -22.43
C ILE A 53 27.00 -7.72 -22.37
N GLU A 54 25.84 -8.36 -22.17
CA GLU A 54 24.55 -7.66 -22.08
C GLU A 54 24.47 -6.74 -20.86
N GLN A 55 24.91 -7.22 -19.68
CA GLN A 55 25.02 -6.37 -18.48
C GLN A 55 26.00 -5.21 -18.71
N LYS A 56 27.18 -5.47 -19.31
CA LYS A 56 28.14 -4.42 -19.63
C LYS A 56 27.57 -3.38 -20.59
N THR A 57 26.85 -3.79 -21.63
CA THR A 57 26.18 -2.87 -22.56
C THR A 57 25.09 -2.05 -21.87
N THR A 58 24.29 -2.67 -21.00
CA THR A 58 23.24 -2.00 -20.23
C THR A 58 23.84 -0.92 -19.31
N PHE A 59 24.90 -1.27 -18.59
CA PHE A 59 25.57 -0.34 -17.69
C PHE A 59 26.31 0.76 -18.48
N PHE A 60 26.99 0.45 -19.59
CA PHE A 60 27.59 1.45 -20.48
C PHE A 60 26.57 2.51 -20.92
N ARG A 61 25.40 2.08 -21.40
CA ARG A 61 24.32 3.00 -21.80
C ARG A 61 23.82 3.84 -20.63
N LYS A 62 23.73 3.28 -19.42
CA LYS A 62 23.35 4.04 -18.22
C LYS A 62 24.40 5.09 -17.85
N LEU A 63 25.69 4.77 -17.91
CA LEU A 63 26.78 5.74 -17.69
C LEU A 63 26.71 6.91 -18.67
N VAL A 64 26.49 6.60 -19.96
CA VAL A 64 26.28 7.62 -21.00
C VAL A 64 25.04 8.46 -20.71
N GLN A 65 23.92 7.84 -20.32
CA GLN A 65 22.68 8.54 -19.96
C GLN A 65 22.90 9.49 -18.77
N CYS A 66 23.66 9.09 -17.77
CA CYS A 66 24.05 9.92 -16.62
C CYS A 66 25.07 11.02 -16.98
N GLY A 67 25.53 11.10 -18.23
CA GLY A 67 26.40 12.17 -18.72
C GLY A 67 27.90 11.91 -18.63
N VAL A 68 28.33 10.70 -18.25
CA VAL A 68 29.77 10.36 -18.16
C VAL A 68 30.41 10.41 -19.56
N LYS A 69 31.48 11.19 -19.71
CA LYS A 69 32.17 11.40 -21.00
C LYS A 69 33.46 10.62 -21.17
N GLN A 70 34.01 10.04 -20.10
CA GLN A 70 35.15 9.13 -20.17
C GLN A 70 34.79 7.84 -19.43
N ILE A 71 34.89 6.70 -20.11
CA ILE A 71 34.42 5.42 -19.56
C ILE A 71 35.48 4.36 -19.82
N GLU A 72 36.06 3.78 -18.77
CA GLU A 72 36.97 2.65 -18.88
C GLU A 72 36.16 1.35 -19.04
N VAL A 73 36.14 0.85 -20.27
CA VAL A 73 35.20 -0.19 -20.70
C VAL A 73 35.70 -1.61 -20.46
N ALA A 74 37.02 -1.82 -20.42
CA ALA A 74 37.61 -3.16 -20.38
C ALA A 74 39.11 -3.18 -20.12
N TYR A 75 39.62 -4.36 -19.78
CA TYR A 75 41.02 -4.76 -19.97
C TYR A 75 41.07 -5.82 -21.10
N PRO A 76 41.01 -5.39 -22.38
CA PRO A 76 40.77 -6.27 -23.53
C PRO A 76 41.89 -7.28 -23.81
N ALA A 77 43.10 -7.05 -23.32
CA ALA A 77 44.17 -8.01 -23.46
C ALA A 77 44.15 -9.13 -22.39
N ALA A 78 43.38 -8.97 -21.31
CA ALA A 78 43.27 -9.99 -20.25
C ALA A 78 42.23 -11.09 -20.55
N SER A 79 41.22 -10.82 -21.38
CA SER A 79 40.14 -11.76 -21.68
C SER A 79 39.54 -11.54 -23.07
N ASP A 80 39.14 -12.63 -23.74
CA ASP A 80 38.40 -12.56 -25.01
C ASP A 80 37.04 -11.88 -24.86
N THR A 81 36.36 -12.04 -23.72
CA THR A 81 35.06 -11.40 -23.45
C THR A 81 35.21 -9.88 -23.44
N ASP A 82 36.25 -9.36 -22.79
CA ASP A 82 36.52 -7.93 -22.71
C ASP A 82 36.91 -7.37 -24.08
N PHE A 83 37.72 -8.12 -24.85
CA PHE A 83 38.03 -7.76 -26.23
C PHE A 83 36.76 -7.67 -27.09
N GLN A 84 35.90 -8.70 -27.04
CA GLN A 84 34.65 -8.77 -27.80
C GLN A 84 33.66 -7.68 -27.38
N PHE A 85 33.59 -7.34 -26.09
CA PHE A 85 32.76 -6.24 -25.61
C PHE A 85 33.17 -4.90 -26.24
N VAL A 86 34.48 -4.59 -26.24
CA VAL A 86 34.99 -3.37 -26.90
C VAL A 86 34.67 -3.39 -28.40
N ARG A 87 34.90 -4.52 -29.10
CA ARG A 87 34.54 -4.65 -30.52
C ARG A 87 33.06 -4.42 -30.76
N THR A 88 32.20 -4.98 -29.92
CA THR A 88 30.75 -4.82 -30.01
C THR A 88 30.33 -3.35 -29.89
N LEU A 89 30.91 -2.60 -28.94
CA LEU A 89 30.62 -1.16 -28.81
C LEU A 89 31.01 -0.36 -30.07
N VAL A 90 32.18 -0.68 -30.66
CA VAL A 90 32.69 -0.01 -31.86
C VAL A 90 31.88 -0.37 -33.09
N GLU A 91 31.64 -1.66 -33.34
CA GLU A 91 31.00 -2.17 -34.55
C GLU A 91 29.51 -1.85 -34.60
N ASN A 92 28.83 -1.79 -33.45
CA ASN A 92 27.43 -1.41 -33.35
C ASN A 92 27.22 0.11 -33.23
N ASN A 93 28.29 0.91 -33.25
CA ASN A 93 28.23 2.37 -33.10
C ASN A 93 27.48 2.81 -31.83
N GLU A 94 27.74 2.13 -30.72
CA GLU A 94 27.12 2.41 -29.41
C GLU A 94 27.79 3.60 -28.70
N ILE A 95 28.99 4.00 -29.13
CA ILE A 95 29.79 5.05 -28.50
C ILE A 95 29.40 6.42 -29.08
N PRO A 96 28.82 7.34 -28.28
CA PRO A 96 28.52 8.69 -28.76
C PRO A 96 29.77 9.51 -29.13
N ASP A 97 29.58 10.50 -29.98
CA ASP A 97 30.68 11.32 -30.54
C ASP A 97 31.47 12.09 -29.47
N ASP A 98 30.83 12.47 -28.38
CA ASP A 98 31.44 13.21 -27.28
C ASP A 98 31.97 12.32 -26.13
N VAL A 99 31.94 10.99 -26.32
CA VAL A 99 32.42 10.01 -25.33
C VAL A 99 33.77 9.44 -25.74
N TRP A 100 34.70 9.40 -24.78
CA TRP A 100 35.97 8.72 -24.89
C TRP A 100 35.91 7.39 -24.15
N ILE A 101 36.13 6.28 -24.86
CA ILE A 101 36.31 4.98 -24.18
C ILE A 101 37.78 4.81 -23.76
N GLN A 102 38.01 4.32 -22.55
CA GLN A 102 39.32 3.99 -22.02
C GLN A 102 39.50 2.47 -21.96
N VAL A 103 40.70 1.99 -22.29
CA VAL A 103 41.06 0.58 -22.18
C VAL A 103 42.39 0.43 -21.46
N LEU A 104 42.45 -0.52 -20.52
CA LEU A 104 43.63 -0.76 -19.69
C LEU A 104 44.62 -1.71 -20.40
N THR A 105 45.91 -1.50 -20.20
CA THR A 105 46.96 -2.45 -20.55
C THR A 105 48.16 -2.34 -19.59
N PRO A 106 48.81 -3.44 -19.23
CA PRO A 106 50.09 -3.40 -18.55
C PRO A 106 51.19 -3.04 -19.55
N ALA A 107 52.37 -2.66 -19.04
CA ALA A 107 53.58 -2.42 -19.82
C ALA A 107 54.18 -3.74 -20.40
N ARG A 108 53.46 -4.36 -21.34
CA ARG A 108 53.85 -5.56 -22.10
C ARG A 108 53.45 -5.43 -23.56
N GLU A 109 54.42 -5.56 -24.45
CA GLU A 109 54.25 -5.32 -25.89
C GLU A 109 53.10 -6.11 -26.55
N ASP A 110 53.00 -7.41 -26.27
CA ASP A 110 51.95 -8.28 -26.79
C ASP A 110 50.54 -7.85 -26.35
N LEU A 111 50.42 -7.41 -25.10
CA LEU A 111 49.15 -6.97 -24.52
C LEU A 111 48.77 -5.56 -24.99
N ILE A 112 49.74 -4.64 -25.12
CA ILE A 112 49.50 -3.30 -25.66
C ILE A 112 48.97 -3.40 -27.09
N LYS A 113 49.60 -4.23 -27.93
CA LYS A 113 49.15 -4.45 -29.30
C LYS A 113 47.70 -4.91 -29.35
N ARG A 114 47.36 -5.94 -28.56
CA ARG A 114 46.00 -6.45 -28.48
C ARG A 114 45.01 -5.40 -27.97
N THR A 115 45.41 -4.57 -27.02
CA THR A 115 44.55 -3.48 -26.52
C THR A 115 44.28 -2.43 -27.59
N VAL A 116 45.30 -2.01 -28.36
CA VAL A 116 45.11 -1.07 -29.49
C VAL A 116 44.22 -1.70 -30.57
N ASP A 117 44.41 -2.98 -30.89
CA ASP A 117 43.59 -3.69 -31.88
C ASP A 117 42.10 -3.72 -31.47
N SER A 118 41.79 -3.76 -30.16
CA SER A 118 40.40 -3.80 -29.68
C SER A 118 39.63 -2.52 -30.01
N VAL A 119 40.27 -1.36 -29.92
CA VAL A 119 39.63 -0.04 -30.13
C VAL A 119 39.75 0.47 -31.57
N ALA A 120 40.42 -0.27 -32.46
CA ALA A 120 40.60 0.12 -33.85
C ALA A 120 39.26 0.43 -34.55
N GLY A 121 39.12 1.65 -35.07
CA GLY A 121 37.91 2.13 -35.73
C GLY A 121 36.95 2.91 -34.83
N CYS A 122 37.20 3.02 -33.52
CA CYS A 122 36.47 3.97 -32.68
C CYS A 122 36.90 5.42 -33.00
N LYS A 123 36.04 6.40 -32.70
CA LYS A 123 36.35 7.83 -32.90
C LYS A 123 37.41 8.32 -31.92
N HIS A 124 37.18 8.06 -30.64
CA HIS A 124 37.97 8.56 -29.53
C HIS A 124 38.30 7.44 -28.54
N ALA A 125 39.60 7.23 -28.26
CA ALA A 125 40.08 6.26 -27.28
C ALA A 125 41.13 6.86 -26.33
N ILE A 126 41.10 6.42 -25.08
CA ILE A 126 42.17 6.64 -24.11
C ILE A 126 42.88 5.30 -23.91
N LEU A 127 44.17 5.25 -24.20
CA LEU A 127 45.00 4.10 -23.89
C LEU A 127 45.62 4.29 -22.51
N HIS A 128 45.20 3.49 -21.53
CA HIS A 128 45.72 3.56 -20.17
C HIS A 128 46.77 2.45 -19.97
N MET A 129 48.05 2.85 -19.88
CA MET A 129 49.14 1.95 -19.55
C MET A 129 49.57 2.11 -18.09
N TYR A 130 49.85 0.99 -17.41
CA TYR A 130 50.35 1.03 -16.03
C TYR A 130 51.48 0.04 -15.77
N ASN A 131 52.26 0.34 -14.72
CA ASN A 131 53.13 -0.63 -14.04
C ASN A 131 53.30 -0.21 -12.58
N ALA A 132 53.44 -1.18 -11.66
CA ALA A 132 53.66 -0.85 -10.26
C ALA A 132 55.02 -0.19 -10.05
N THR A 133 55.07 0.85 -9.22
CA THR A 133 56.29 1.61 -8.95
C THR A 133 56.73 1.55 -7.49
N SER A 134 55.94 1.05 -6.54
CA SER A 134 56.33 1.08 -5.12
C SER A 134 57.54 0.20 -4.81
N PRO A 135 58.33 0.53 -3.76
CA PRO A 135 59.50 -0.26 -3.36
C PRO A 135 59.19 -1.74 -3.15
N THR A 136 58.04 -2.07 -2.56
CA THR A 136 57.65 -3.48 -2.32
C THR A 136 57.48 -4.24 -3.63
N PHE A 137 56.78 -3.65 -4.61
CA PHE A 137 56.59 -4.28 -5.91
C PHE A 137 57.90 -4.40 -6.68
N ARG A 138 58.73 -3.34 -6.71
CA ARG A 138 60.06 -3.38 -7.34
C ARG A 138 60.94 -4.47 -6.73
N ASN A 139 60.97 -4.59 -5.40
CA ASN A 139 61.84 -5.55 -4.71
C ASN A 139 61.35 -7.00 -4.77
N VAL A 140 60.03 -7.22 -4.67
CA VAL A 140 59.47 -8.58 -4.44
C VAL A 140 58.83 -9.15 -5.70
N VAL A 141 58.09 -8.33 -6.46
CA VAL A 141 57.30 -8.78 -7.62
C VAL A 141 58.15 -8.73 -8.88
N PHE A 142 58.65 -7.56 -9.24
CA PHE A 142 59.40 -7.35 -10.48
C PHE A 142 60.90 -7.63 -10.35
N ARG A 143 61.42 -7.55 -9.12
CA ARG A 143 62.85 -7.71 -8.80
C ARG A 143 63.74 -6.81 -9.65
N ASN A 144 63.34 -5.56 -9.80
CA ASN A 144 64.00 -4.58 -10.66
C ASN A 144 64.42 -3.32 -9.90
N SER A 145 65.39 -2.60 -10.44
CA SER A 145 65.85 -1.31 -9.93
C SER A 145 64.90 -0.17 -10.31
N LYS A 146 65.15 1.03 -9.78
CA LYS A 146 64.44 2.25 -10.20
C LYS A 146 64.68 2.55 -11.67
N GLU A 147 65.93 2.44 -12.12
CA GLU A 147 66.35 2.66 -13.50
C GLU A 147 65.71 1.66 -14.46
N GLU A 148 65.66 0.38 -14.09
CA GLU A 148 64.98 -0.66 -14.87
C GLU A 148 63.47 -0.44 -14.95
N THR A 149 62.85 0.06 -13.87
CA THR A 149 61.43 0.43 -13.85
C THR A 149 61.14 1.60 -14.78
N VAL A 150 61.97 2.65 -14.77
CA VAL A 150 61.86 3.78 -15.71
C VAL A 150 62.05 3.31 -17.15
N ALA A 151 63.09 2.49 -17.41
CA ALA A 151 63.35 1.94 -18.74
C ALA A 151 62.18 1.10 -19.27
N LEU A 152 61.52 0.33 -18.40
CA LEU A 152 60.32 -0.44 -18.73
C LEU A 152 59.17 0.47 -19.18
N ALA A 153 58.86 1.51 -18.39
CA ALA A 153 57.78 2.45 -18.70
C ALA A 153 58.06 3.23 -19.99
N VAL A 154 59.30 3.69 -20.20
CA VAL A 154 59.75 4.39 -21.41
C VAL A 154 59.66 3.50 -22.65
N LYS A 155 60.17 2.26 -22.57
CA LYS A 155 60.13 1.31 -23.70
C LYS A 155 58.69 1.11 -24.16
N HIS A 156 57.78 0.82 -23.23
CA HIS A 156 56.40 0.50 -23.58
C HIS A 156 55.59 1.74 -23.98
N THR A 157 55.90 2.92 -23.45
CA THR A 157 55.33 4.18 -23.94
C THR A 157 55.68 4.44 -25.41
N LYS A 158 56.91 4.13 -25.84
CA LYS A 158 57.30 4.24 -27.26
C LYS A 158 56.51 3.28 -28.15
N ILE A 159 56.24 2.07 -27.66
CA ILE A 159 55.41 1.07 -28.35
C ILE A 159 53.96 1.55 -28.45
N VAL A 160 53.40 2.08 -27.36
CA VAL A 160 52.08 2.72 -27.35
C VAL A 160 51.99 3.81 -28.42
N LYS A 161 52.97 4.70 -28.48
CA LYS A 161 53.04 5.77 -29.49
C LYS A 161 53.03 5.21 -30.90
N GLU A 162 53.91 4.26 -31.19
CA GLU A 162 54.00 3.67 -32.53
C GLU A 162 52.67 3.02 -32.95
N LEU A 163 52.08 2.19 -32.08
CA LEU A 163 50.85 1.46 -32.38
C LEU A 163 49.63 2.37 -32.51
N THR A 164 49.53 3.39 -31.65
CA THR A 164 48.43 4.37 -31.72
C THR A 164 48.52 5.21 -32.99
N GLU A 165 49.72 5.64 -33.41
CA GLU A 165 49.94 6.35 -34.68
C GLU A 165 49.59 5.49 -35.90
N GLN A 166 49.99 4.21 -35.90
CA GLN A 166 49.60 3.27 -36.94
C GLN A 166 48.08 3.07 -37.00
N CYS A 167 47.43 2.95 -35.85
CA CYS A 167 45.97 2.80 -35.75
C CYS A 167 45.24 4.07 -36.22
N THR A 168 45.70 5.26 -35.82
CA THR A 168 45.16 6.54 -36.31
C THR A 168 45.30 6.66 -37.82
N ALA A 169 46.48 6.35 -38.38
CA ALA A 169 46.71 6.45 -39.82
C ALA A 169 45.84 5.46 -40.62
N LYS A 170 45.55 4.28 -40.06
CA LYS A 170 44.79 3.23 -40.73
C LYS A 170 43.27 3.36 -40.57
N TYR A 171 42.80 3.76 -39.38
CA TYR A 171 41.38 3.71 -39.02
C TYR A 171 40.80 5.06 -38.59
N GLY A 172 41.62 6.10 -38.46
CA GLY A 172 41.16 7.44 -38.04
C GLY A 172 40.91 7.61 -36.54
N THR A 173 41.16 6.58 -35.73
CA THR A 173 40.98 6.65 -34.27
C THR A 173 41.90 7.69 -33.64
N ILE A 174 41.35 8.61 -32.85
CA ILE A 174 42.10 9.63 -32.12
C ILE A 174 42.39 9.12 -30.70
N PHE A 175 43.64 9.23 -30.28
CA PHE A 175 44.11 8.70 -28.99
C PHE A 175 44.52 9.79 -28.02
N LYS A 176 44.07 9.65 -26.77
CA LYS A 176 44.72 10.20 -25.58
C LYS A 176 45.52 9.10 -24.90
N TYR A 177 46.56 9.49 -24.18
CA TYR A 177 47.41 8.56 -23.45
C TYR A 177 47.33 8.84 -21.95
N GLU A 178 47.06 7.78 -21.20
CA GLU A 178 47.09 7.78 -19.75
C GLU A 178 48.19 6.85 -19.25
N TYR A 179 48.95 7.32 -18.25
CA TYR A 179 49.92 6.52 -17.54
C TYR A 179 49.68 6.54 -16.03
N SER A 180 49.71 5.36 -15.41
CA SER A 180 49.68 5.21 -13.96
C SER A 180 50.98 4.61 -13.39
N PRO A 181 51.68 5.34 -12.50
CA PRO A 181 52.60 4.72 -11.55
C PRO A 181 51.78 3.98 -10.48
N GLU A 182 51.38 2.74 -10.76
CA GLU A 182 50.52 1.95 -9.88
C GLU A 182 51.19 1.73 -8.51
N THR A 183 50.40 1.69 -7.43
CA THR A 183 50.86 1.85 -6.03
C THR A 183 51.53 3.21 -5.74
N PHE A 184 51.04 4.29 -6.36
CA PHE A 184 51.56 5.66 -6.21
C PHE A 184 51.68 6.10 -4.75
N THR A 185 50.65 5.88 -3.92
CA THR A 185 50.68 6.29 -2.50
C THR A 185 51.81 5.66 -1.70
N GLN A 186 52.31 4.51 -2.14
CA GLN A 186 53.43 3.78 -1.53
C GLN A 186 54.76 3.99 -2.28
N THR A 187 54.76 4.77 -3.35
CA THR A 187 55.94 5.10 -4.16
C THR A 187 56.62 6.35 -3.61
N GLU A 188 57.95 6.41 -3.67
CA GLU A 188 58.68 7.61 -3.26
C GLU A 188 58.28 8.81 -4.14
N PRO A 189 57.86 9.96 -3.56
CA PRO A 189 57.34 11.10 -4.31
C PRO A 189 58.26 11.59 -5.43
N GLU A 190 59.57 11.62 -5.19
CA GLU A 190 60.56 12.03 -6.18
C GLU A 190 60.67 11.01 -7.33
N PHE A 191 60.52 9.72 -7.02
CA PHE A 191 60.59 8.66 -8.03
C PHE A 191 59.32 8.58 -8.88
N ALA A 192 58.14 8.80 -8.27
CA ALA A 192 56.89 8.91 -9.02
C ALA A 192 56.95 10.04 -10.06
N LEU A 193 57.54 11.19 -9.68
CA LEU A 193 57.79 12.30 -10.59
C LEU A 193 58.76 11.92 -11.71
N GLU A 194 59.90 11.31 -11.37
CA GLU A 194 60.92 10.87 -12.34
C GLU A 194 60.34 9.95 -13.42
N VAL A 195 59.56 8.95 -13.03
CA VAL A 195 58.93 8.00 -13.96
C VAL A 195 57.93 8.72 -14.87
N CYS A 196 57.08 9.59 -14.33
CA CYS A 196 56.11 10.35 -15.12
C CYS A 196 56.79 11.31 -16.10
N GLU A 197 57.87 11.99 -15.71
CA GLU A 197 58.65 12.85 -16.62
C GLU A 197 59.27 12.06 -17.79
N ALA A 198 59.83 10.89 -17.48
CA ALA A 198 60.38 9.99 -18.49
C ALA A 198 59.29 9.50 -19.45
N VAL A 199 58.09 9.17 -18.94
CA VAL A 199 56.94 8.77 -19.75
C VAL A 199 56.44 9.93 -20.62
N LYS A 200 56.30 11.15 -20.08
CA LYS A 200 55.91 12.34 -20.86
C LYS A 200 56.88 12.56 -22.02
N THR A 201 58.18 12.48 -21.72
CA THR A 201 59.26 12.62 -22.73
C THR A 201 59.18 11.53 -23.79
N ALA A 202 58.96 10.27 -23.39
CA ALA A 202 58.84 9.14 -24.31
C ALA A 202 57.59 9.24 -25.20
N TRP A 203 56.47 9.73 -24.66
CA TRP A 203 55.26 10.01 -25.42
C TRP A 203 55.51 11.09 -26.46
N GLY A 204 56.12 12.21 -26.05
CA GLY A 204 56.58 13.27 -26.95
C GLY A 204 55.48 13.97 -27.76
N LYS A 205 54.20 13.73 -27.43
CA LYS A 205 53.02 14.36 -28.06
C LYS A 205 52.18 15.16 -27.06
N ALA A 206 52.64 15.27 -25.80
CA ALA A 206 51.92 16.05 -24.79
C ALA A 206 51.86 17.53 -25.21
N GLY A 207 50.63 18.05 -25.31
CA GLY A 207 50.33 19.43 -25.70
C GLY A 207 49.29 20.06 -24.77
N THR A 208 48.80 21.24 -25.12
CA THR A 208 47.69 21.90 -24.43
C THR A 208 46.34 21.46 -25.02
N GLY A 209 45.23 21.79 -24.36
CA GLY A 209 43.90 21.41 -24.85
C GLY A 209 43.66 19.89 -24.79
N ASP A 210 43.28 19.29 -25.92
CA ASP A 210 43.00 17.85 -26.02
C ASP A 210 44.25 16.96 -26.08
N ASP A 211 45.42 17.53 -26.38
CA ASP A 211 46.67 16.76 -26.47
C ASP A 211 47.37 16.56 -25.11
N ARG A 212 46.71 16.96 -24.01
CA ARG A 212 47.27 16.79 -22.66
C ARG A 212 47.41 15.30 -22.33
N ILE A 213 48.57 14.90 -21.82
CA ILE A 213 48.80 13.55 -21.28
C ILE A 213 48.11 13.41 -19.93
N ILE A 214 47.52 12.25 -19.64
CA ILE A 214 46.91 11.97 -18.34
C ILE A 214 47.92 11.23 -17.48
N PHE A 215 48.22 11.76 -16.29
CA PHE A 215 48.91 11.02 -15.23
C PHE A 215 47.92 10.71 -14.14
N ASN A 216 47.55 9.44 -14.04
CA ASN A 216 46.63 8.95 -13.04
C ASN A 216 47.40 8.43 -11.84
N LEU A 217 47.16 9.03 -10.66
CA LEU A 217 47.93 8.84 -9.44
C LEU A 217 47.12 8.04 -8.41
N PRO A 218 47.08 6.70 -8.51
CA PRO A 218 46.15 5.90 -7.75
C PRO A 218 46.53 5.77 -6.28
N SER A 219 45.54 5.88 -5.39
CA SER A 219 45.66 5.29 -4.05
C SER A 219 45.25 3.83 -4.13
N THR A 220 46.03 3.02 -4.87
CA THR A 220 45.80 1.57 -5.07
C THR A 220 45.54 0.85 -3.76
N VAL A 221 46.26 1.27 -2.71
CA VAL A 221 45.90 1.00 -1.32
C VAL A 221 45.89 2.34 -0.59
N GLU A 222 44.82 2.61 0.13
CA GLU A 222 44.72 3.78 1.02
C GLU A 222 45.56 3.53 2.28
N ILE A 223 46.72 4.20 2.40
CA ILE A 223 47.70 3.92 3.48
C ILE A 223 47.76 4.97 4.59
N ALA A 224 47.15 6.13 4.41
CA ALA A 224 47.28 7.28 5.30
C ALA A 224 45.96 8.10 5.32
N PRO A 225 45.82 9.09 6.22
CA PRO A 225 44.71 10.04 6.17
C PRO A 225 44.66 10.85 4.85
N PRO A 226 43.48 11.34 4.43
CA PRO A 226 43.28 11.96 3.12
C PRO A 226 44.12 13.22 2.87
N ASN A 227 44.47 13.97 3.92
CA ASN A 227 45.36 15.11 3.80
C ASN A 227 46.79 14.74 3.36
N HIS A 228 47.23 13.49 3.60
CA HIS A 228 48.53 13.02 3.11
C HIS A 228 48.49 12.81 1.59
N TYR A 229 47.41 12.22 1.08
CA TYR A 229 47.21 12.06 -0.36
C TYR A 229 47.11 13.42 -1.04
N ALA A 230 46.37 14.37 -0.46
CA ALA A 230 46.31 15.75 -0.96
C ALA A 230 47.70 16.42 -1.01
N ASP A 231 48.53 16.26 0.03
CA ASP A 231 49.92 16.72 0.00
C ASP A 231 50.75 16.04 -1.11
N GLN A 232 50.54 14.74 -1.38
CA GLN A 232 51.22 14.03 -2.49
C GLN A 232 50.80 14.58 -3.85
N ILE A 233 49.49 14.86 -4.04
CA ILE A 233 48.96 15.47 -5.27
C ILE A 233 49.48 16.89 -5.45
N GLU A 234 49.45 17.73 -4.41
CA GLU A 234 49.97 19.10 -4.49
C GLU A 234 51.47 19.09 -4.79
N ASN A 235 52.23 18.19 -4.16
CA ASN A 235 53.65 18.02 -4.45
C ASN A 235 53.88 17.59 -5.91
N PHE A 236 53.10 16.65 -6.45
CA PHE A 236 53.23 16.24 -7.84
C PHE A 236 52.90 17.40 -8.80
N CYS A 237 51.77 18.08 -8.58
CA CYS A 237 51.32 19.22 -9.38
C CYS A 237 52.32 20.38 -9.39
N ASN A 238 52.98 20.66 -8.26
CA ASN A 238 53.96 21.74 -8.14
C ASN A 238 55.30 21.43 -8.81
N ASN A 239 55.62 20.16 -9.05
CA ASN A 239 56.95 19.74 -9.50
C ASN A 239 56.98 19.11 -10.90
N ILE A 240 55.84 18.64 -11.45
CA ILE A 240 55.77 18.16 -12.84
C ILE A 240 55.97 19.32 -13.81
N SER A 241 56.94 19.18 -14.71
CA SER A 241 57.25 20.20 -15.71
C SER A 241 56.14 20.30 -16.76
N GLU A 242 55.96 21.49 -17.32
CA GLU A 242 54.90 21.77 -18.32
C GLU A 242 53.52 21.30 -17.82
N ARG A 243 53.18 21.63 -16.55
CA ARG A 243 51.95 21.22 -15.86
C ARG A 243 50.68 21.48 -16.67
N GLU A 244 50.67 22.52 -17.51
CA GLU A 244 49.59 22.87 -18.43
C GLU A 244 49.32 21.80 -19.52
N LYS A 245 50.31 20.94 -19.80
CA LYS A 245 50.23 19.82 -20.74
C LYS A 245 49.82 18.50 -20.09
N VAL A 246 49.55 18.51 -18.79
CA VAL A 246 49.24 17.31 -17.99
C VAL A 246 47.84 17.42 -17.42
N ILE A 247 47.05 16.35 -17.49
CA ILE A 247 45.85 16.14 -16.69
C ILE A 247 46.26 15.26 -15.50
N VAL A 248 46.16 15.77 -14.28
CA VAL A 248 46.40 14.96 -13.08
C VAL A 248 45.09 14.28 -12.70
N SER A 249 45.04 12.97 -12.88
CA SER A 249 43.88 12.14 -12.52
C SER A 249 44.07 11.49 -11.16
N LEU A 250 42.99 11.41 -10.40
CA LEU A 250 42.93 10.79 -9.08
C LEU A 250 42.17 9.47 -9.20
N HIS A 251 42.71 8.39 -8.63
CA HIS A 251 42.03 7.10 -8.56
C HIS A 251 42.14 6.55 -7.13
N PRO A 252 41.35 7.09 -6.18
CA PRO A 252 41.42 6.66 -4.79
C PRO A 252 40.60 5.40 -4.54
N HIS A 253 41.21 4.37 -3.93
CA HIS A 253 40.48 3.27 -3.29
C HIS A 253 40.11 3.66 -1.85
N ASN A 254 39.38 2.79 -1.16
CA ASN A 254 38.71 3.12 0.11
C ASN A 254 39.17 2.28 1.31
N ASP A 255 40.42 1.78 1.33
CA ASP A 255 40.87 0.79 2.34
C ASP A 255 40.79 1.30 3.80
N ARG A 256 40.78 2.62 4.01
CA ARG A 256 40.63 3.27 5.33
C ARG A 256 39.30 4.01 5.48
N GLY A 257 38.39 3.84 4.53
CA GLY A 257 37.07 4.47 4.52
C GLY A 257 37.11 5.96 4.22
N THR A 258 38.18 6.49 3.61
CA THR A 258 38.34 7.93 3.32
C THR A 258 38.54 8.26 1.84
N GLY A 259 38.18 7.37 0.92
CA GLY A 259 38.35 7.57 -0.53
C GLY A 259 37.68 8.85 -1.06
N ILE A 260 36.46 9.16 -0.58
CA ILE A 260 35.74 10.41 -0.92
C ILE A 260 36.55 11.65 -0.51
N ALA A 261 37.01 11.70 0.75
CA ALA A 261 37.81 12.81 1.24
C ALA A 261 39.17 12.91 0.52
N SER A 262 39.80 11.78 0.21
CA SER A 262 41.04 11.72 -0.58
C SER A 262 40.84 12.33 -1.97
N ALA A 263 39.72 12.02 -2.64
CA ALA A 263 39.38 12.60 -3.94
C ALA A 263 39.12 14.11 -3.85
N GLU A 264 38.27 14.56 -2.92
CA GLU A 264 37.93 15.97 -2.80
C GLU A 264 39.15 16.83 -2.48
N LEU A 265 39.94 16.45 -1.48
CA LEU A 265 41.16 17.17 -1.11
C LEU A 265 42.21 17.08 -2.22
N GLY A 266 42.28 15.97 -2.96
CA GLY A 266 43.16 15.82 -4.12
C GLY A 266 42.80 16.79 -5.26
N VAL A 267 41.52 17.04 -5.52
CA VAL A 267 41.10 18.07 -6.50
C VAL A 267 41.50 19.46 -6.03
N LEU A 268 41.28 19.79 -4.75
CA LEU A 268 41.73 21.07 -4.19
C LEU A 268 43.27 21.22 -4.25
N ALA A 269 44.01 20.12 -4.12
CA ALA A 269 45.46 20.04 -4.31
C ALA A 269 45.92 20.20 -5.77
N GLY A 270 45.01 20.28 -6.73
CA GLY A 270 45.29 20.52 -8.14
C GLY A 270 45.04 19.34 -9.06
N GLY A 271 44.35 18.29 -8.60
CA GLY A 271 43.80 17.25 -9.48
C GLY A 271 42.80 17.84 -10.49
N ASP A 272 42.86 17.37 -11.73
CA ASP A 272 41.98 17.78 -12.83
C ASP A 272 40.81 16.80 -13.07
N ARG A 273 41.01 15.53 -12.71
CA ARG A 273 40.19 14.39 -13.13
C ARG A 273 40.06 13.37 -12.00
N ILE A 274 38.93 12.67 -11.93
CA ILE A 274 38.68 11.60 -10.97
C ILE A 274 38.22 10.34 -11.72
N GLU A 275 38.84 9.22 -11.39
CA GLU A 275 38.39 7.88 -11.76
C GLU A 275 37.69 7.23 -10.56
N GLY A 276 36.52 6.64 -10.78
CA GLY A 276 35.78 5.94 -9.74
C GLY A 276 34.66 5.07 -10.30
N CYS A 277 33.84 4.53 -9.41
CA CYS A 277 32.67 3.73 -9.78
C CYS A 277 31.40 4.36 -9.24
N PHE A 278 30.25 4.03 -9.83
CA PHE A 278 28.96 4.34 -9.25
C PHE A 278 28.77 3.51 -7.97
N PHE A 279 28.39 4.18 -6.89
CA PHE A 279 28.21 3.60 -5.55
C PHE A 279 29.47 2.92 -4.99
N GLY A 280 30.65 3.30 -5.49
CA GLY A 280 31.94 2.89 -4.92
C GLY A 280 32.27 1.40 -5.12
N ASN A 281 31.78 0.75 -6.16
CA ASN A 281 32.21 -0.61 -6.49
C ASN A 281 33.72 -0.66 -6.84
N GLY A 282 34.36 -1.82 -6.70
CA GLY A 282 35.77 -2.03 -7.00
C GLY A 282 36.44 -2.99 -6.02
N GLU A 283 37.73 -3.19 -6.22
CA GLU A 283 38.51 -4.15 -5.45
C GLU A 283 38.47 -3.90 -3.93
N ARG A 284 38.28 -4.97 -3.14
CA ARG A 284 38.29 -4.99 -1.65
C ARG A 284 37.25 -4.07 -0.99
N THR A 285 37.58 -2.79 -0.88
CA THR A 285 36.78 -1.74 -0.23
C THR A 285 36.15 -0.78 -1.24
N GLY A 286 36.48 -0.96 -2.52
CA GLY A 286 35.90 -0.21 -3.61
C GLY A 286 36.73 0.98 -4.06
N ASN A 287 36.37 1.49 -5.24
CA ASN A 287 36.79 2.80 -5.70
C ASN A 287 36.04 3.92 -4.98
N VAL A 288 36.52 5.15 -5.15
CA VAL A 288 35.73 6.31 -4.79
C VAL A 288 34.39 6.33 -5.55
N ASP A 289 33.33 6.73 -4.85
CA ASP A 289 31.98 6.80 -5.42
C ASP A 289 31.75 8.11 -6.19
N LEU A 290 31.55 7.99 -7.50
CA LEU A 290 31.29 9.13 -8.39
C LEU A 290 29.93 9.78 -8.15
N VAL A 291 28.90 9.00 -7.78
CA VAL A 291 27.57 9.54 -7.50
C VAL A 291 27.63 10.41 -6.24
N ASN A 292 28.28 9.91 -5.18
CA ASN A 292 28.50 10.67 -3.96
C ASN A 292 29.29 11.97 -4.24
N LEU A 293 30.40 11.91 -4.98
CA LEU A 293 31.20 13.12 -5.28
C LEU A 293 30.41 14.15 -6.10
N ALA A 294 29.66 13.70 -7.10
CA ALA A 294 28.83 14.57 -7.91
C ALA A 294 27.75 15.27 -7.06
N LEU A 295 27.08 14.54 -6.17
CA LEU A 295 26.04 15.09 -5.30
C LEU A 295 26.60 15.94 -4.15
N ASN A 296 27.84 15.70 -3.72
CA ASN A 296 28.55 16.62 -2.84
C ASN A 296 28.75 17.99 -3.50
N LEU A 297 29.10 18.04 -4.79
CA LEU A 297 29.15 19.31 -5.55
C LEU A 297 27.75 19.92 -5.72
N TYR A 298 26.77 19.09 -6.09
CA TYR A 298 25.38 19.53 -6.29
C TYR A 298 24.81 20.23 -5.05
N SER A 299 24.98 19.62 -3.87
CA SER A 299 24.50 20.18 -2.59
C SER A 299 25.17 21.51 -2.20
N GLN A 300 26.30 21.85 -2.84
CA GLN A 300 27.01 23.13 -2.67
C GLN A 300 26.71 24.13 -3.80
N GLY A 301 25.74 23.84 -4.67
CA GLY A 301 25.35 24.71 -5.78
C GLY A 301 26.32 24.67 -6.98
N ILE A 302 27.17 23.64 -7.07
CA ILE A 302 28.11 23.45 -8.18
C ILE A 302 27.58 22.34 -9.08
N SER A 303 27.27 22.67 -10.34
CA SER A 303 26.82 21.66 -11.30
C SER A 303 27.90 20.59 -11.50
N PRO A 304 27.61 19.30 -11.25
CA PRO A 304 28.57 18.22 -11.45
C PRO A 304 28.74 17.85 -12.92
N GLY A 305 27.83 18.27 -13.81
CA GLY A 305 27.79 17.82 -15.21
C GLY A 305 27.39 16.35 -15.38
N LEU A 306 26.84 15.73 -14.34
CA LEU A 306 26.25 14.40 -14.33
C LEU A 306 24.77 14.48 -13.92
N GLU A 307 23.96 13.54 -14.41
CA GLU A 307 22.50 13.54 -14.29
C GLU A 307 22.02 12.40 -13.38
N PHE A 308 21.40 12.76 -12.25
CA PHE A 308 20.93 11.84 -11.20
C PHE A 308 19.51 12.16 -10.71
N SER A 309 18.69 12.86 -11.51
CA SER A 309 17.28 13.13 -11.19
C SER A 309 16.38 11.90 -11.10
N ASP A 310 16.87 10.72 -11.49
CA ASP A 310 16.24 9.42 -11.27
C ASP A 310 17.29 8.47 -10.67
N ILE A 311 17.67 8.74 -9.42
CA ILE A 311 18.64 7.89 -8.71
C ILE A 311 18.13 6.44 -8.52
N PRO A 312 16.82 6.15 -8.33
CA PRO A 312 16.34 4.77 -8.27
C PRO A 312 16.67 3.97 -9.53
N SER A 313 16.47 4.51 -10.72
CA SER A 313 16.84 3.82 -11.97
C SER A 313 18.35 3.54 -12.08
N VAL A 314 19.19 4.42 -11.52
CA VAL A 314 20.64 4.19 -11.47
C VAL A 314 20.96 3.05 -10.50
N ILE A 315 20.37 3.05 -9.31
CA ILE A 315 20.53 1.97 -8.31
C ILE A 315 20.11 0.62 -8.90
N ASP A 316 18.97 0.54 -9.58
CA ASP A 316 18.47 -0.69 -10.19
C ASP A 316 19.46 -1.25 -11.21
N VAL A 317 19.97 -0.42 -12.12
CA VAL A 317 20.95 -0.90 -13.12
C VAL A 317 22.26 -1.32 -12.46
N VAL A 318 22.77 -0.54 -11.51
CA VAL A 318 24.05 -0.85 -10.85
C VAL A 318 23.94 -2.14 -10.04
N THR A 319 22.88 -2.31 -9.26
CA THR A 319 22.65 -3.52 -8.44
C THR A 319 22.42 -4.75 -9.31
N GLN A 320 21.65 -4.63 -10.41
CA GLN A 320 21.43 -5.72 -11.36
C GLN A 320 22.71 -6.14 -12.10
N CYS A 321 23.56 -5.19 -12.47
CA CYS A 321 24.80 -5.49 -13.19
C CYS A 321 25.90 -6.00 -12.26
N ASN A 322 26.00 -5.45 -11.04
CA ASN A 322 27.04 -5.84 -10.09
C ASN A 322 26.68 -7.09 -9.27
N ASP A 323 25.39 -7.45 -9.17
CA ASP A 323 24.89 -8.47 -8.23
C ASP A 323 25.32 -8.16 -6.78
N LEU A 324 25.35 -6.87 -6.44
CA LEU A 324 25.71 -6.34 -5.12
C LEU A 324 24.73 -5.24 -4.71
N PRO A 325 24.20 -5.26 -3.48
CA PRO A 325 23.27 -4.24 -3.01
C PRO A 325 24.00 -2.92 -2.68
N VAL A 326 23.29 -1.80 -2.85
CA VAL A 326 23.69 -0.51 -2.26
C VAL A 326 23.39 -0.56 -0.76
N HIS A 327 24.35 -0.17 0.07
CA HIS A 327 24.17 -0.19 1.52
C HIS A 327 23.04 0.78 1.95
N PRO A 328 22.16 0.44 2.92
CA PRO A 328 21.04 1.31 3.30
C PRO A 328 21.43 2.71 3.80
N ARG A 329 22.70 2.91 4.17
CA ARG A 329 23.25 4.22 4.60
C ARG A 329 24.26 4.82 3.62
N HIS A 330 24.31 4.30 2.40
CA HIS A 330 25.19 4.82 1.35
C HIS A 330 24.74 6.25 0.99
N PRO A 331 25.60 7.27 1.04
CA PRO A 331 25.19 8.67 0.84
C PRO A 331 24.32 8.86 -0.41
N TYR A 332 23.24 9.62 -0.27
CA TYR A 332 22.23 9.95 -1.29
C TYR A 332 21.40 8.78 -1.87
N ALA A 333 21.95 7.56 -1.94
CA ALA A 333 21.32 6.42 -2.62
C ALA A 333 20.75 5.37 -1.65
N GLY A 334 21.25 5.32 -0.42
CA GLY A 334 20.83 4.34 0.57
C GLY A 334 19.39 4.57 1.03
N GLU A 335 18.64 3.49 1.20
CA GLU A 335 17.22 3.49 1.59
C GLU A 335 16.89 4.35 2.83
N LEU A 336 17.87 4.58 3.73
CA LEU A 336 17.66 5.29 5.00
C LEU A 336 18.21 6.72 5.02
N VAL A 337 18.80 7.22 3.93
CA VAL A 337 19.56 8.50 3.98
C VAL A 337 18.70 9.75 4.04
N PHE A 338 17.46 9.66 3.57
CA PHE A 338 16.47 10.74 3.71
C PHE A 338 15.46 10.46 4.82
N THR A 339 15.57 9.33 5.52
CA THR A 339 14.60 8.89 6.52
C THR A 339 14.89 9.46 7.91
N ALA A 340 13.87 10.00 8.57
CA ALA A 340 13.90 10.39 9.97
C ALA A 340 13.07 9.44 10.85
N PHE A 341 13.73 8.67 11.70
CA PHE A 341 13.05 7.78 12.67
C PHE A 341 12.56 8.51 13.93
N SER A 342 13.29 9.54 14.35
CA SER A 342 12.97 10.31 15.55
C SER A 342 11.73 11.18 15.34
N GLY A 343 10.74 11.06 16.22
CA GLY A 343 9.54 11.90 16.19
C GLY A 343 9.83 13.40 16.25
N SER A 344 10.91 13.83 16.94
CA SER A 344 11.30 15.24 16.97
C SER A 344 11.90 15.73 15.64
N HIS A 345 12.65 14.86 14.95
CA HIS A 345 13.20 15.17 13.62
C HIS A 345 12.06 15.23 12.59
N GLN A 346 11.11 14.28 12.64
CA GLN A 346 9.91 14.29 11.79
C GLN A 346 9.10 15.58 11.96
N ASP A 347 8.88 16.03 13.20
CA ASP A 347 8.18 17.30 13.49
C ASP A 347 8.95 18.52 12.95
N ALA A 348 10.28 18.55 13.10
CA ALA A 348 11.11 19.61 12.57
C ALA A 348 11.12 19.66 11.04
N ILE A 349 11.22 18.49 10.38
CA ILE A 349 11.14 18.38 8.91
C ILE A 349 9.77 18.85 8.42
N LYS A 350 8.68 18.43 9.08
CA LYS A 350 7.32 18.90 8.73
C LYS A 350 7.21 20.42 8.77
N LYS A 351 7.66 21.05 9.88
CA LYS A 351 7.70 22.51 10.01
C LYS A 351 8.62 23.16 8.98
N GLY A 352 9.74 22.49 8.67
CA GLY A 352 10.65 22.87 7.61
C GLY A 352 9.92 23.01 6.28
N PHE A 353 9.15 22.00 5.87
CA PHE A 353 8.41 22.02 4.60
C PHE A 353 7.33 23.10 4.56
N GLU A 354 6.58 23.28 5.65
CA GLU A 354 5.60 24.35 5.77
C GLU A 354 6.26 25.74 5.59
N ALA A 355 7.41 25.97 6.21
CA ALA A 355 8.17 27.21 6.06
C ALA A 355 8.85 27.35 4.68
N GLN A 356 9.38 26.25 4.14
CA GLN A 356 10.05 26.20 2.84
C GLN A 356 9.13 26.63 1.72
N LYS A 357 7.88 26.14 1.73
CA LYS A 357 6.86 26.53 0.76
C LYS A 357 6.64 28.04 0.75
N ILE A 358 6.49 28.65 1.92
CA ILE A 358 6.30 30.10 2.06
C ILE A 358 7.54 30.87 1.55
N ARG A 359 8.75 30.45 1.95
CA ARG A 359 10.00 31.08 1.49
C ARG A 359 10.16 31.01 -0.02
N HIS A 360 9.83 29.87 -0.63
CA HIS A 360 9.91 29.69 -2.08
C HIS A 360 8.88 30.52 -2.84
N GLU A 361 7.65 30.64 -2.34
CA GLU A 361 6.61 31.52 -2.91
C GLU A 361 7.03 33.00 -2.83
N GLU A 362 7.58 33.43 -1.70
CA GLU A 362 8.10 34.80 -1.53
C GLU A 362 9.31 35.09 -2.43
N ALA A 363 10.26 34.16 -2.52
CA ALA A 363 11.42 34.28 -3.39
C ALA A 363 11.00 34.35 -4.87
N ALA A 364 10.07 33.49 -5.29
CA ALA A 364 9.51 33.53 -6.65
C ALA A 364 8.83 34.87 -6.96
N ALA A 365 8.04 35.40 -6.03
CA ALA A 365 7.37 36.70 -6.20
C ALA A 365 8.35 37.87 -6.34
N LYS A 366 9.55 37.75 -5.75
CA LYS A 366 10.63 38.76 -5.83
C LYS A 366 11.62 38.51 -6.98
N GLY A 367 11.53 37.37 -7.67
CA GLY A 367 12.53 36.96 -8.66
C GLY A 367 13.88 36.57 -8.04
N GLU A 368 13.89 36.14 -6.79
CA GLU A 368 15.08 35.71 -6.04
C GLU A 368 15.28 34.18 -6.15
N PRO A 369 16.52 33.67 -5.97
CA PRO A 369 16.76 32.23 -5.95
C PRO A 369 16.02 31.51 -4.82
N GLN A 370 15.47 30.34 -5.14
CA GLN A 370 14.70 29.50 -4.24
C GLN A 370 15.59 28.53 -3.47
N TYR A 371 16.36 29.03 -2.51
CA TYR A 371 17.29 28.19 -1.74
C TYR A 371 16.56 27.12 -0.90
N TRP A 372 17.15 25.92 -0.87
CA TRP A 372 16.77 24.83 0.03
C TRP A 372 17.27 25.12 1.46
N ASP A 373 16.37 25.13 2.44
CA ASP A 373 16.67 25.43 3.84
C ASP A 373 15.84 24.52 4.77
N MET A 374 16.24 23.26 4.85
CA MET A 374 15.49 22.22 5.56
C MET A 374 16.26 21.66 6.75
N PRO A 375 15.59 21.44 7.91
CA PRO A 375 16.17 20.69 9.00
C PRO A 375 16.50 19.25 8.58
N TYR A 376 17.71 18.80 8.86
CA TYR A 376 18.19 17.41 8.68
C TYR A 376 18.29 16.87 7.24
N LEU A 377 17.70 17.54 6.24
CA LEU A 377 17.76 17.12 4.83
C LEU A 377 18.77 17.99 4.06
N PRO A 378 19.93 17.45 3.65
CA PRO A 378 20.98 18.24 3.01
C PRO A 378 20.64 18.68 1.57
N VAL A 379 19.77 17.94 0.89
CA VAL A 379 19.27 18.21 -0.46
C VAL A 379 17.78 17.89 -0.52
N ASP A 380 17.07 18.44 -1.51
CA ASP A 380 15.68 18.07 -1.77
C ASP A 380 15.64 16.65 -2.35
N PRO A 381 14.95 15.68 -1.72
CA PRO A 381 14.81 14.33 -2.28
C PRO A 381 14.17 14.32 -3.67
N LEU A 382 13.32 15.31 -4.00
CA LEU A 382 12.70 15.43 -5.32
C LEU A 382 13.72 15.66 -6.43
N ASP A 383 14.83 16.36 -6.14
CA ASP A 383 15.91 16.61 -7.11
C ASP A 383 16.57 15.30 -7.58
N LEU A 384 16.39 14.21 -6.83
CA LEU A 384 16.94 12.89 -7.10
C LEU A 384 15.86 11.88 -7.55
N GLY A 385 14.62 12.33 -7.76
CA GLY A 385 13.51 11.47 -8.16
C GLY A 385 12.91 10.66 -7.01
N LEU A 386 13.15 11.05 -5.76
CA LEU A 386 12.58 10.42 -4.58
C LEU A 386 11.34 11.17 -4.11
N ASP A 387 10.42 10.47 -3.47
CA ASP A 387 9.22 11.06 -2.89
C ASP A 387 9.42 11.47 -1.42
N TYR A 388 8.44 12.21 -0.89
CA TYR A 388 8.41 12.62 0.51
C TYR A 388 8.08 11.45 1.47
N GLU A 389 7.50 10.36 0.96
CA GLU A 389 7.15 9.18 1.77
C GLU A 389 8.41 8.45 2.24
N ALA A 390 9.49 8.50 1.44
CA ALA A 390 10.82 8.03 1.81
C ALA A 390 11.41 8.69 3.08
N VAL A 391 10.90 9.86 3.47
CA VAL A 391 11.39 10.65 4.62
C VAL A 391 10.79 10.19 5.95
N ILE A 392 9.56 9.65 5.96
CA ILE A 392 8.82 9.31 7.19
C ILE A 392 8.63 7.80 7.28
N ARG A 393 9.53 7.13 8.01
CA ARG A 393 9.32 5.73 8.42
C ARG A 393 8.90 5.61 9.86
N VAL A 394 8.06 4.60 10.14
CA VAL A 394 7.46 4.37 11.46
C VAL A 394 7.99 3.08 12.06
N ASN A 395 8.74 3.21 13.15
CA ASN A 395 9.13 2.12 14.05
C ASN A 395 8.67 2.41 15.48
N SER A 396 9.03 1.55 16.43
CA SER A 396 8.66 1.70 17.85
C SER A 396 9.12 3.01 18.51
N GLN A 397 10.04 3.76 17.88
CA GLN A 397 10.51 5.08 18.32
C GLN A 397 9.89 6.26 17.55
N SER A 398 9.07 6.00 16.54
CA SER A 398 8.52 7.05 15.71
C SER A 398 7.48 7.89 16.43
N GLY A 399 7.35 9.17 16.02
CA GLY A 399 6.48 10.11 16.70
C GLY A 399 5.02 9.97 16.30
N LYS A 400 4.12 10.43 17.17
CA LYS A 400 2.67 10.56 16.90
C LYS A 400 2.36 11.35 15.62
N GLY A 401 3.20 12.32 15.28
CA GLY A 401 3.06 13.18 14.11
C GLY A 401 3.26 12.44 12.78
N GLY A 402 4.22 11.51 12.70
CA GLY A 402 4.48 10.73 11.48
C GLY A 402 3.31 9.81 11.13
N ILE A 403 2.74 9.11 12.13
CA ILE A 403 1.57 8.25 11.94
C ILE A 403 0.35 9.05 11.46
N ALA A 404 0.12 10.22 12.06
CA ALA A 404 -1.00 11.07 11.70
C ALA A 404 -0.88 11.59 10.25
N TYR A 405 0.33 11.91 9.81
CA TYR A 405 0.59 12.31 8.44
C TYR A 405 0.28 11.18 7.45
N LEU A 406 0.73 9.95 7.71
CA LEU A 406 0.46 8.79 6.84
C LEU A 406 -1.04 8.46 6.74
N VAL A 407 -1.77 8.51 7.85
CA VAL A 407 -3.23 8.30 7.82
C VAL A 407 -3.94 9.41 7.03
N LYS A 408 -3.51 10.66 7.18
CA LYS A 408 -4.07 11.78 6.41
C LYS A 408 -3.77 11.64 4.91
N GLN A 409 -2.59 11.19 4.53
CA GLN A 409 -2.19 11.08 3.14
C GLN A 409 -2.83 9.89 2.42
N HIS A 410 -2.85 8.72 3.05
CA HIS A 410 -3.30 7.47 2.40
C HIS A 410 -4.74 7.08 2.70
N LEU A 411 -5.36 7.63 3.75
CA LEU A 411 -6.77 7.39 4.08
C LEU A 411 -7.61 8.67 3.99
N HIS A 412 -7.00 9.83 3.76
CA HIS A 412 -7.68 11.14 3.72
C HIS A 412 -8.42 11.48 5.01
N LEU A 413 -7.91 11.00 6.15
CA LEU A 413 -8.51 11.20 7.47
C LEU A 413 -7.64 12.11 8.34
N ASP A 414 -8.13 13.33 8.59
CA ASP A 414 -7.50 14.25 9.53
C ASP A 414 -7.93 13.97 10.98
N MET A 415 -7.17 13.12 11.67
CA MET A 415 -7.50 12.68 13.03
C MET A 415 -7.38 13.83 14.05
N PRO A 416 -8.37 14.01 14.96
CA PRO A 416 -8.23 14.88 16.12
C PRO A 416 -7.02 14.50 16.99
N ARG A 417 -6.40 15.48 17.65
CA ARG A 417 -5.15 15.27 18.41
C ARG A 417 -5.23 14.13 19.43
N LYS A 418 -6.37 13.98 20.13
CA LYS A 418 -6.56 12.88 21.09
C LYS A 418 -6.66 11.51 20.42
N LEU A 419 -7.32 11.43 19.26
CA LEU A 419 -7.36 10.22 18.44
C LEU A 419 -5.96 9.85 17.92
N GLN A 420 -5.15 10.82 17.50
CA GLN A 420 -3.75 10.55 17.13
C GLN A 420 -2.98 9.88 18.27
N VAL A 421 -3.21 10.29 19.52
CA VAL A 421 -2.61 9.63 20.71
C VAL A 421 -3.16 8.22 20.92
N ALA A 422 -4.46 8.02 20.74
CA ALA A 422 -5.10 6.71 20.89
C ALA A 422 -4.62 5.73 19.83
N PHE A 423 -4.59 6.13 18.56
CA PHE A 423 -4.14 5.29 17.46
C PHE A 423 -2.63 5.01 17.54
N TYR A 424 -1.83 5.98 18.00
CA TYR A 424 -0.40 5.76 18.25
C TYR A 424 -0.16 4.55 19.16
N LYS A 425 -0.97 4.36 20.21
CA LYS A 425 -0.85 3.19 21.09
C LYS A 425 -1.15 1.88 20.37
N VAL A 426 -2.14 1.88 19.47
CA VAL A 426 -2.45 0.71 18.63
C VAL A 426 -1.25 0.34 17.76
N VAL A 427 -0.63 1.33 17.11
CA VAL A 427 0.55 1.11 16.28
C VAL A 427 1.74 0.63 17.12
N GLN A 428 1.94 1.17 18.33
CA GLN A 428 2.97 0.67 19.26
C GLN A 428 2.75 -0.81 19.61
N GLU A 429 1.52 -1.20 19.97
CA GLU A 429 1.21 -2.60 20.29
C GLU A 429 1.45 -3.54 19.11
N VAL A 430 1.16 -3.11 17.88
CA VAL A 430 1.45 -3.88 16.66
C VAL A 430 2.96 -3.96 16.42
N SER A 431 3.67 -2.84 16.51
CA SER A 431 5.13 -2.77 16.29
C SER A 431 5.90 -3.59 17.33
N ASP A 432 5.53 -3.48 18.61
CA ASP A 432 6.16 -4.22 19.71
C ASP A 432 5.95 -5.75 19.55
N ARG A 433 4.79 -6.16 19.05
CA ARG A 433 4.48 -7.57 18.79
C ARG A 433 5.29 -8.12 17.61
N GLU A 434 5.45 -7.34 16.55
CA GLU A 434 6.09 -7.80 15.31
C GLU A 434 7.61 -7.58 15.28
N ALA A 435 8.14 -6.76 16.20
CA ALA A 435 9.57 -6.45 16.36
C ALA A 435 10.26 -6.02 15.05
N ARG A 436 9.50 -5.40 14.14
CA ARG A 436 9.97 -4.90 12.84
C ARG A 436 9.40 -3.51 12.54
N GLU A 437 9.98 -2.89 11.53
CA GLU A 437 9.47 -1.65 10.95
C GLU A 437 8.03 -1.83 10.42
N MET A 438 7.19 -0.85 10.67
CA MET A 438 5.82 -0.83 10.15
C MET A 438 5.78 -0.08 8.82
N THR A 439 5.35 -0.78 7.78
CA THR A 439 5.11 -0.20 6.47
C THR A 439 3.87 0.70 6.49
N VAL A 440 3.69 1.53 5.46
CA VAL A 440 2.45 2.30 5.26
C VAL A 440 1.23 1.37 5.21
N GLU A 441 1.37 0.22 4.55
CA GLU A 441 0.30 -0.78 4.48
C GLU A 441 -0.02 -1.36 5.87
N ASP A 442 1.00 -1.64 6.69
CA ASP A 442 0.80 -2.11 8.08
C ASP A 442 0.02 -1.08 8.91
N ILE A 443 0.37 0.20 8.80
CA ILE A 443 -0.26 1.30 9.57
C ILE A 443 -1.69 1.53 9.10
N THR A 444 -1.92 1.64 7.79
CA THR A 444 -3.26 1.85 7.24
C THR A 444 -4.16 0.65 7.51
N THR A 445 -3.62 -0.57 7.46
CA THR A 445 -4.33 -1.80 7.86
C THR A 445 -4.63 -1.83 9.35
N ALA A 446 -3.68 -1.44 10.20
CA ALA A 446 -3.91 -1.32 11.64
C ALA A 446 -5.00 -0.30 11.95
N PHE A 447 -5.03 0.84 11.25
CA PHE A 447 -6.08 1.85 11.37
C PHE A 447 -7.45 1.29 10.99
N ARG A 448 -7.53 0.68 9.80
CA ARG A 448 -8.77 0.07 9.29
C ARG A 448 -9.32 -0.99 10.23
N ARG A 449 -8.46 -1.84 10.80
CA ARG A 449 -8.83 -2.86 11.78
C ARG A 449 -9.28 -2.26 13.12
N ALA A 450 -8.53 -1.31 13.65
CA ALA A 450 -8.81 -0.72 14.96
C ALA A 450 -10.07 0.16 15.00
N TYR A 451 -10.47 0.71 13.86
CA TYR A 451 -11.64 1.59 13.77
C TYR A 451 -12.72 1.09 12.81
N HIS A 452 -12.60 -0.14 12.31
CA HIS A 452 -13.59 -0.81 11.47
C HIS A 452 -14.00 -0.02 10.22
N VAL A 453 -13.02 0.58 9.54
CA VAL A 453 -13.22 1.37 8.31
C VAL A 453 -12.59 0.67 7.10
N GLY A 454 -13.09 0.91 5.88
CA GLY A 454 -12.50 0.37 4.64
C GLY A 454 -13.16 -0.89 4.05
N GLY A 455 -14.43 -1.16 4.38
CA GLY A 455 -15.24 -2.19 3.70
C GLY A 455 -15.50 -3.47 4.51
N PRO A 456 -16.12 -4.50 3.90
CA PRO A 456 -16.57 -5.71 4.59
C PRO A 456 -15.48 -6.46 5.37
N ALA A 457 -14.23 -6.42 4.90
CA ALA A 457 -13.09 -7.11 5.52
C ALA A 457 -12.71 -6.56 6.91
N PHE A 458 -13.13 -5.33 7.23
CA PHE A 458 -12.80 -4.66 8.49
C PHE A 458 -14.03 -4.47 9.40
N LYS A 459 -15.18 -5.06 9.04
CA LYS A 459 -16.42 -4.92 9.83
C LYS A 459 -16.23 -5.45 11.24
N GLY A 460 -16.61 -4.64 12.22
CA GLY A 460 -16.74 -5.08 13.60
C GLY A 460 -17.97 -5.95 13.81
N ARG A 461 -18.12 -6.47 15.03
CA ARG A 461 -19.25 -7.32 15.46
C ARG A 461 -20.60 -6.62 15.33
N LEU A 462 -20.63 -5.30 15.52
CA LEU A 462 -21.77 -4.42 15.28
C LEU A 462 -21.56 -3.61 14.00
N SER A 463 -22.52 -3.66 13.07
CA SER A 463 -22.48 -2.82 11.86
C SER A 463 -23.87 -2.30 11.49
N LEU A 464 -23.94 -1.04 11.06
CA LEU A 464 -25.20 -0.40 10.66
C LEU A 464 -25.62 -0.88 9.27
N HIS A 465 -26.86 -1.38 9.14
CA HIS A 465 -27.43 -1.75 7.85
C HIS A 465 -28.32 -0.61 7.31
N ASN A 466 -29.41 -0.32 8.01
CA ASN A 466 -30.31 0.78 7.69
C ASN A 466 -30.72 1.53 8.97
N PHE A 467 -31.18 2.77 8.81
CA PHE A 467 -31.78 3.53 9.90
C PHE A 467 -32.76 4.56 9.36
N LYS A 468 -33.67 4.96 10.23
CA LYS A 468 -34.56 6.10 10.08
C LYS A 468 -34.48 6.91 11.36
N ILE A 469 -34.35 8.22 11.22
CA ILE A 469 -34.52 9.15 12.34
C ILE A 469 -35.90 9.78 12.19
N THR A 470 -36.74 9.65 13.21
CA THR A 470 -38.05 10.29 13.25
C THR A 470 -38.10 11.36 14.33
N HIS A 471 -38.92 12.38 14.08
CA HIS A 471 -39.23 13.43 15.02
C HIS A 471 -40.61 13.16 15.60
N GLU A 472 -40.74 13.10 16.93
CA GLU A 472 -42.07 13.10 17.54
C GLU A 472 -42.65 14.53 17.44
N PRO A 473 -43.86 14.71 16.89
CA PRO A 473 -44.55 16.01 16.92
C PRO A 473 -44.94 16.35 18.36
N GLU A 474 -44.84 17.63 18.73
CA GLU A 474 -45.35 18.14 20.00
C GLU A 474 -46.87 17.87 20.10
N GLU A 475 -47.31 17.12 21.12
CA GLU A 475 -48.69 17.28 21.59
C GLU A 475 -48.77 18.67 22.24
N SER A 476 -49.66 19.51 21.73
CA SER A 476 -49.89 20.88 22.17
C SER A 476 -50.09 20.95 23.69
N SER A 477 -49.07 21.37 24.43
CA SER A 477 -49.20 21.79 25.82
C SER A 477 -49.77 23.22 25.88
N PRO A 478 -50.61 23.56 26.88
CA PRO A 478 -51.21 24.88 26.99
C PRO A 478 -50.15 25.95 27.30
N GLU A 479 -50.38 27.14 26.78
CA GLU A 479 -49.55 28.34 26.96
C GLU A 479 -49.11 28.55 28.43
N ASN A 480 -47.80 28.73 28.62
CA ASN A 480 -47.05 29.17 29.82
C ASN A 480 -46.16 28.10 30.49
N SER A 481 -45.01 27.85 29.90
CA SER A 481 -43.76 27.55 30.63
C SER A 481 -42.54 27.82 29.74
N ASP A 482 -41.63 28.69 30.18
CA ASP A 482 -40.31 28.94 29.58
C ASP A 482 -39.34 27.75 29.81
N ASP A 483 -39.71 26.56 29.35
CA ASP A 483 -38.81 25.39 29.36
C ASP A 483 -38.48 25.03 27.90
N GLU A 484 -37.20 25.04 27.53
CA GLU A 484 -36.74 24.64 26.20
C GLU A 484 -37.25 23.21 25.92
N SER A 485 -38.26 23.08 25.06
CA SER A 485 -38.84 21.78 24.72
C SER A 485 -37.75 20.87 24.13
N ILE A 486 -37.37 19.83 24.88
CA ILE A 486 -36.35 18.87 24.46
C ILE A 486 -36.90 18.12 23.23
N ARG A 487 -36.43 18.51 22.03
CA ARG A 487 -36.76 17.85 20.77
C ARG A 487 -36.31 16.39 20.83
N ARG A 488 -37.28 15.49 21.06
CA ARG A 488 -37.06 14.05 21.13
C ARG A 488 -36.96 13.48 19.70
N ARG A 489 -35.82 12.88 19.40
CA ARG A 489 -35.57 12.14 18.16
C ARG A 489 -35.57 10.65 18.47
N ARG A 490 -36.23 9.87 17.62
CA ARG A 490 -36.22 8.43 17.69
C ARG A 490 -35.31 7.85 16.61
N PHE A 491 -34.41 6.97 17.02
CA PHE A 491 -33.64 6.11 16.14
C PHE A 491 -34.42 4.81 15.95
N ASP A 492 -34.71 4.46 14.70
CA ASP A 492 -35.23 3.16 14.28
C ASP A 492 -34.22 2.57 13.29
N GLY A 493 -33.48 1.53 13.65
CA GLY A 493 -32.46 1.00 12.75
C GLY A 493 -32.20 -0.48 12.87
N THR A 494 -31.71 -1.05 11.77
CA THR A 494 -31.25 -2.43 11.68
C THR A 494 -29.73 -2.45 11.83
N VAL A 495 -29.26 -3.13 12.87
CA VAL A 495 -27.85 -3.33 13.18
C VAL A 495 -27.54 -4.82 13.09
N SER A 496 -26.53 -5.19 12.31
CA SER A 496 -25.97 -6.55 12.38
C SER A 496 -25.20 -6.69 13.68
N VAL A 497 -25.50 -7.70 14.48
CA VAL A 497 -24.82 -8.05 15.73
C VAL A 497 -24.38 -9.51 15.61
N ASP A 498 -23.07 -9.73 15.54
CA ASP A 498 -22.46 -11.05 15.33
C ASP A 498 -23.00 -11.73 14.05
N GLY A 499 -23.20 -10.95 13.00
CA GLY A 499 -23.72 -11.42 11.70
C GLY A 499 -25.25 -11.53 11.62
N VAL A 500 -25.97 -11.38 12.74
CA VAL A 500 -27.42 -11.46 12.79
C VAL A 500 -28.03 -10.06 12.74
N LEU A 501 -28.92 -9.79 11.79
CA LEU A 501 -29.62 -8.51 11.68
C LEU A 501 -30.62 -8.34 12.84
N ARG A 502 -30.52 -7.22 13.56
CA ARG A 502 -31.39 -6.89 14.71
C ARG A 502 -31.97 -5.49 14.55
N VAL A 503 -33.27 -5.34 14.78
CA VAL A 503 -33.92 -4.03 14.84
C VAL A 503 -33.89 -3.52 16.26
N ILE A 504 -33.28 -2.35 16.45
CA ILE A 504 -33.18 -1.67 17.75
C ILE A 504 -33.79 -0.28 17.66
N ARG A 505 -34.39 0.17 18.77
CA ARG A 505 -35.01 1.48 18.90
C ARG A 505 -34.49 2.20 20.12
N GLY A 506 -34.33 3.51 20.01
CA GLY A 506 -33.91 4.34 21.13
C GLY A 506 -34.31 5.80 20.91
N ASP A 507 -34.47 6.51 22.01
CA ASP A 507 -34.88 7.90 22.01
C ASP A 507 -33.75 8.79 22.57
N GLY A 508 -33.54 9.95 21.95
CA GLY A 508 -32.50 10.90 22.37
C GLY A 508 -32.74 12.30 21.83
N ASN A 509 -31.91 13.25 22.23
CA ASN A 509 -31.95 14.62 21.71
C ASN A 509 -31.28 14.77 20.32
N GLY A 510 -30.63 13.71 19.82
CA GLY A 510 -29.93 13.66 18.55
C GLY A 510 -29.78 12.22 18.04
N PRO A 511 -29.34 12.01 16.78
CA PRO A 511 -29.19 10.66 16.21
C PRO A 511 -28.21 9.77 17.01
N LEU A 512 -27.09 10.35 17.46
CA LEU A 512 -26.06 9.63 18.20
C LEU A 512 -26.54 9.22 19.60
N SER A 513 -27.21 10.13 20.32
CA SER A 513 -27.77 9.83 21.65
C SER A 513 -28.94 8.85 21.59
N ALA A 514 -29.77 8.92 20.55
CA ALA A 514 -30.84 7.96 20.31
C ALA A 514 -30.29 6.54 19.99
N LEU A 515 -29.18 6.44 19.24
CA LEU A 515 -28.51 5.15 19.03
C LEU A 515 -27.90 4.61 20.33
N LEU A 516 -27.24 5.45 21.14
CA LEU A 516 -26.69 5.03 22.44
C LEU A 516 -27.79 4.51 23.38
N ASP A 517 -28.97 5.17 23.40
CA ASP A 517 -30.14 4.68 24.14
C ASP A 517 -30.64 3.32 23.61
N ALA A 518 -30.65 3.14 22.28
CA ALA A 518 -31.00 1.86 21.65
C ALA A 518 -30.03 0.75 22.05
N LEU A 519 -28.73 1.01 22.04
CA LEU A 519 -27.69 0.05 22.42
C LEU A 519 -27.78 -0.31 23.92
N ARG A 520 -28.07 0.66 24.78
CA ARG A 520 -28.31 0.43 26.20
C ARG A 520 -29.53 -0.47 26.42
N THR A 521 -30.66 -0.12 25.80
CA THR A 521 -31.94 -0.82 25.98
C THR A 521 -31.90 -2.24 25.43
N HIS A 522 -31.29 -2.45 24.26
CA HIS A 522 -31.37 -3.72 23.53
C HIS A 522 -30.14 -4.62 23.68
N LEU A 523 -28.96 -4.07 24.00
CA LEU A 523 -27.71 -4.83 24.07
C LEU A 523 -26.99 -4.68 25.42
N ASN A 524 -27.58 -3.95 26.38
CA ASN A 524 -26.99 -3.65 27.69
C ASN A 524 -25.60 -2.98 27.58
N ILE A 525 -25.45 -2.11 26.59
CA ILE A 525 -24.23 -1.34 26.35
C ILE A 525 -24.49 0.10 26.82
N ASP A 526 -24.02 0.43 28.03
CA ASP A 526 -24.25 1.75 28.64
C ASP A 526 -23.01 2.64 28.51
N LEU A 527 -23.00 3.47 27.45
CA LEU A 527 -21.92 4.40 27.13
C LEU A 527 -22.46 5.81 26.88
N ALA A 528 -21.63 6.82 27.15
CA ALA A 528 -21.93 8.22 26.90
C ALA A 528 -20.95 8.84 25.90
N LEU A 529 -21.43 9.79 25.10
CA LEU A 529 -20.62 10.59 24.18
C LEU A 529 -19.80 11.63 24.96
N ARG A 530 -18.48 11.63 24.79
CA ARG A 530 -17.56 12.64 25.34
C ARG A 530 -17.15 13.67 24.31
N GLU A 531 -16.77 13.24 23.11
CA GLU A 531 -16.24 14.11 22.06
C GLU A 531 -16.79 13.68 20.69
N TYR A 532 -17.05 14.67 19.83
CA TYR A 532 -17.48 14.50 18.45
C TYR A 532 -16.76 15.53 17.57
N THR A 533 -16.17 15.09 16.47
CA THR A 533 -15.60 15.97 15.44
C THR A 533 -15.91 15.39 14.07
N GLU A 534 -16.11 16.27 13.08
CA GLU A 534 -16.38 15.87 11.70
C GLU A 534 -15.63 16.77 10.71
N HIS A 535 -15.33 16.23 9.52
CA HIS A 535 -14.91 17.01 8.36
C HIS A 535 -15.28 16.32 7.04
N ALA A 536 -15.27 17.09 5.94
CA ALA A 536 -15.49 16.57 4.60
C ALA A 536 -14.21 15.95 4.02
N ILE A 537 -14.36 14.81 3.35
CA ILE A 537 -13.33 14.16 2.53
C ILE A 537 -13.68 14.44 1.06
N SER A 538 -12.80 15.14 0.35
CA SER A 538 -13.00 15.55 -1.05
C SER A 538 -12.14 14.74 -2.01
N GLU A 539 -12.73 13.71 -2.61
CA GLU A 539 -12.23 13.06 -3.82
C GLU A 539 -13.42 12.87 -4.77
N SER A 540 -13.54 13.71 -5.81
CA SER A 540 -14.58 13.70 -6.86
C SER A 540 -16.01 14.18 -6.48
N GLU A 541 -16.93 14.23 -7.46
CA GLU A 541 -18.24 14.93 -7.44
C GLU A 541 -19.21 14.55 -6.29
N THR A 542 -18.91 13.53 -5.49
CA THR A 542 -19.68 13.14 -4.31
C THR A 542 -18.86 13.33 -3.02
N SER A 543 -19.15 14.42 -2.28
CA SER A 543 -18.55 14.68 -0.96
C SER A 543 -18.94 13.61 0.06
N SER A 544 -17.96 13.03 0.76
CA SER A 544 -18.19 12.14 1.92
C SER A 544 -17.74 12.81 3.23
N ALA A 545 -18.25 12.36 4.37
CA ALA A 545 -17.96 12.91 5.69
C ALA A 545 -17.22 11.89 6.56
N ALA A 546 -16.14 12.33 7.20
CA ALA A 546 -15.46 11.60 8.27
C ALA A 546 -15.96 12.09 9.63
N SER A 547 -16.43 11.18 10.49
CA SER A 547 -16.84 11.48 11.86
C SER A 547 -15.95 10.73 12.86
N TYR A 548 -15.60 11.40 13.96
CA TYR A 548 -14.76 10.88 15.04
C TYR A 548 -15.50 11.02 16.36
N VAL A 549 -15.65 9.91 17.09
CA VAL A 549 -16.43 9.86 18.34
C VAL A 549 -15.56 9.26 19.45
N GLU A 550 -15.57 9.90 20.62
CA GLU A 550 -15.04 9.33 21.87
C GLU A 550 -16.20 8.94 22.80
N LEU A 551 -16.30 7.66 23.16
CA LEU A 551 -17.26 7.12 24.12
C LEU A 551 -16.61 6.78 25.45
N VAL A 552 -17.37 6.91 26.53
CA VAL A 552 -16.95 6.67 27.92
C VAL A 552 -18.04 5.93 28.69
N PRO A 553 -17.74 5.30 29.85
CA PRO A 553 -18.78 4.74 30.70
C PRO A 553 -19.83 5.79 31.06
N ALA A 554 -21.12 5.44 30.97
CA ALA A 554 -22.21 6.40 31.19
C ALA A 554 -22.27 6.92 32.64
N ASP A 555 -21.86 6.08 33.59
CA ASP A 555 -21.77 6.36 35.03
C ASP A 555 -20.56 7.23 35.42
N ASP A 556 -19.51 7.24 34.60
CA ASP A 556 -18.30 8.07 34.80
C ASP A 556 -17.89 8.80 33.52
N ARG A 557 -18.54 9.95 33.27
CA ARG A 557 -18.21 10.82 32.14
C ARG A 557 -16.79 11.40 32.19
N LYS A 558 -16.11 11.36 33.35
CA LYS A 558 -14.72 11.83 33.52
C LYS A 558 -13.70 10.68 33.53
N SER A 559 -14.13 9.46 33.22
CA SER A 559 -13.27 8.28 33.22
C SER A 559 -12.02 8.46 32.37
N SER A 560 -10.89 7.99 32.88
CA SER A 560 -9.66 7.89 32.07
C SER A 560 -9.76 6.81 30.98
N LYS A 561 -10.74 5.89 31.09
CA LYS A 561 -11.05 4.91 30.04
C LYS A 561 -12.01 5.53 29.03
N SER A 562 -11.64 5.44 27.76
CA SER A 562 -12.47 5.87 26.64
C SER A 562 -12.21 5.00 25.41
N TRP A 563 -13.16 5.01 24.48
CA TRP A 563 -13.09 4.27 23.22
C TRP A 563 -13.37 5.21 22.06
N TRP A 564 -12.42 5.28 21.15
CA TRP A 564 -12.56 6.06 19.92
C TRP A 564 -13.18 5.21 18.82
N GLY A 565 -13.98 5.87 17.99
CA GLY A 565 -14.57 5.30 16.79
C GLY A 565 -14.52 6.28 15.63
N VAL A 566 -14.41 5.72 14.42
CA VAL A 566 -14.33 6.48 13.17
C VAL A 566 -15.43 5.99 12.25
N GLY A 567 -16.13 6.93 11.61
CA GLY A 567 -17.16 6.66 10.62
C GLY A 567 -16.86 7.42 9.34
N ILE A 568 -17.12 6.79 8.19
CA ILE A 568 -17.03 7.39 6.86
C ILE A 568 -18.28 7.02 6.11
N ASP A 569 -19.01 8.02 5.61
CA ASP A 569 -20.19 7.84 4.77
C ASP A 569 -20.51 9.10 3.96
N GLY A 570 -21.28 8.97 2.87
CA GLY A 570 -21.80 10.11 2.11
C GLY A 570 -22.88 10.88 2.87
N ASP A 571 -23.56 10.22 3.81
CA ASP A 571 -24.52 10.84 4.73
C ASP A 571 -23.85 11.14 6.08
N ILE A 572 -23.87 12.42 6.49
CA ILE A 572 -23.29 12.91 7.75
C ILE A 572 -23.86 12.17 8.96
N ALA A 573 -25.19 11.97 9.02
CA ALA A 573 -25.82 11.25 10.11
C ALA A 573 -25.36 9.79 10.13
N ARG A 574 -25.29 9.14 8.97
CA ARG A 574 -24.79 7.76 8.85
C ARG A 574 -23.32 7.65 9.27
N SER A 575 -22.50 8.62 8.91
CA SER A 575 -21.09 8.69 9.31
C SER A 575 -20.94 8.77 10.84
N GLY A 576 -21.69 9.67 11.50
CA GLY A 576 -21.71 9.76 12.96
C GLY A 576 -22.19 8.48 13.65
N LEU A 577 -23.23 7.84 13.14
CA LEU A 577 -23.74 6.57 13.68
C LEU A 577 -22.73 5.42 13.52
N ARG A 578 -22.01 5.37 12.38
CA ARG A 578 -20.91 4.40 12.18
C ARG A 578 -19.76 4.64 13.15
N ALA A 579 -19.40 5.90 13.41
CA ALA A 579 -18.38 6.24 14.39
C ALA A 579 -18.75 5.76 15.81
N VAL A 580 -20.02 5.91 16.21
CA VAL A 580 -20.53 5.35 17.48
C VAL A 580 -20.38 3.82 17.51
N LEU A 581 -20.82 3.11 16.47
CA LEU A 581 -20.70 1.65 16.42
C LEU A 581 -19.24 1.18 16.40
N SER A 582 -18.35 1.91 15.72
CA SER A 582 -16.91 1.67 15.73
C SER A 582 -16.32 1.75 17.15
N ALA A 583 -16.66 2.80 17.91
CA ALA A 583 -16.26 2.94 19.32
C ALA A 583 -16.85 1.82 20.21
N VAL A 584 -18.11 1.43 19.96
CA VAL A 584 -18.77 0.34 20.69
C VAL A 584 -18.11 -1.00 20.42
N ASN A 585 -17.72 -1.29 19.18
CA ASN A 585 -16.97 -2.50 18.84
C ASN A 585 -15.66 -2.60 19.63
N ASN A 586 -14.95 -1.48 19.78
CA ASN A 586 -13.75 -1.38 20.62
C ASN A 586 -14.04 -1.58 22.12
N PHE A 587 -15.22 -1.19 22.60
CA PHE A 587 -15.65 -1.41 23.99
C PHE A 587 -16.04 -2.87 24.29
N ILE A 588 -16.79 -3.51 23.37
CA ILE A 588 -17.29 -4.87 23.58
C ILE A 588 -16.18 -5.90 23.40
N SER A 589 -15.25 -5.70 22.45
CA SER A 589 -14.22 -6.68 22.10
C SER A 589 -14.85 -8.09 21.99
N ASP A 590 -14.44 -9.06 22.81
CA ASP A 590 -14.96 -10.44 22.80
C ASP A 590 -16.10 -10.71 23.81
N LYS A 591 -16.65 -9.68 24.46
CA LYS A 591 -17.71 -9.86 25.47
C LYS A 591 -18.97 -10.51 24.86
N PRO A 592 -19.56 -11.52 25.49
CA PRO A 592 -20.84 -12.08 25.03
C PRO A 592 -21.94 -11.02 25.16
N LEU A 593 -22.77 -10.90 24.14
CA LEU A 593 -23.91 -9.97 24.11
C LEU A 593 -25.19 -10.71 24.51
N PRO A 594 -26.13 -10.04 25.20
CA PRO A 594 -27.35 -10.68 25.66
C PRO A 594 -28.23 -11.18 24.50
N GLU A 595 -28.94 -12.28 24.76
CA GLU A 595 -30.02 -12.79 23.90
C GLU A 595 -31.25 -11.88 24.06
N LEU A 596 -31.81 -11.41 22.94
CA LEU A 596 -32.94 -10.49 22.96
C LEU A 596 -34.26 -11.24 23.21
N LYS A 597 -34.99 -10.80 24.23
CA LYS A 597 -36.35 -11.26 24.54
C LYS A 597 -37.36 -10.15 24.26
N LEU A 598 -38.50 -10.52 23.70
CA LEU A 598 -39.67 -9.64 23.58
C LEU A 598 -40.47 -9.73 24.87
N THR A 599 -40.85 -8.59 25.43
CA THR A 599 -41.84 -8.53 26.51
C THR A 599 -43.21 -8.26 25.90
N VAL A 600 -44.09 -9.26 25.85
CA VAL A 600 -45.39 -9.16 25.17
C VAL A 600 -46.52 -9.10 26.20
N GLY A 601 -47.17 -7.93 26.31
CA GLY A 601 -48.35 -7.71 27.17
C GLY A 601 -48.39 -6.30 27.78
N PHE A 602 -49.58 -5.68 27.78
CA PHE A 602 -50.05 -4.40 28.39
C PHE A 602 -49.06 -3.24 28.67
N ASN A 603 -47.88 -3.20 28.05
CA ASN A 603 -46.90 -2.13 28.19
C ASN A 603 -46.69 -1.44 26.83
N SER A 604 -46.41 -0.14 26.84
CA SER A 604 -46.28 0.75 25.68
C SER A 604 -45.06 0.48 24.78
N LYS A 605 -44.21 -0.50 25.11
CA LYS A 605 -42.95 -0.78 24.40
C LYS A 605 -43.00 -1.90 23.35
N THR A 606 -44.05 -2.73 23.32
CA THR A 606 -44.18 -3.81 22.32
C THR A 606 -45.62 -3.89 21.84
N ASP A 607 -45.82 -3.50 20.59
CA ASP A 607 -47.11 -3.44 19.92
C ASP A 607 -47.20 -4.46 18.79
N GLN A 608 -48.37 -4.50 18.14
CA GLN A 608 -48.63 -5.31 16.96
C GLN A 608 -47.56 -5.11 15.87
N ALA A 609 -47.07 -3.88 15.69
CA ALA A 609 -46.08 -3.54 14.67
C ALA A 609 -44.71 -4.15 14.99
N TYR A 610 -44.33 -4.23 16.28
CA TYR A 610 -43.07 -4.85 16.68
C TYR A 610 -43.08 -6.37 16.45
N VAL A 611 -44.17 -7.06 16.80
CA VAL A 611 -44.33 -8.50 16.47
C VAL A 611 -44.35 -8.73 14.96
N ALA A 612 -45.00 -7.85 14.20
CA ALA A 612 -44.98 -7.92 12.74
C ALA A 612 -43.56 -7.75 12.17
N SER A 613 -42.76 -6.83 12.72
CA SER A 613 -41.38 -6.63 12.28
C SER A 613 -40.50 -7.86 12.48
N VAL A 614 -40.75 -8.67 13.52
CA VAL A 614 -40.03 -9.93 13.75
C VAL A 614 -40.28 -10.90 12.59
N ILE A 615 -41.53 -11.06 12.16
CA ILE A 615 -41.92 -11.97 11.07
C ILE A 615 -41.43 -11.48 9.70
N VAL A 616 -41.45 -10.17 9.46
CA VAL A 616 -40.86 -9.58 8.25
C VAL A 616 -39.35 -9.85 8.22
N ASN A 617 -38.65 -9.64 9.33
CA ASN A 617 -37.20 -9.83 9.40
C ASN A 617 -36.77 -11.30 9.34
N SER A 618 -37.51 -12.20 9.98
CA SER A 618 -37.13 -13.61 10.07
C SER A 618 -37.62 -14.45 8.89
N LEU A 619 -38.77 -14.11 8.29
CA LEU A 619 -39.40 -14.90 7.23
C LEU A 619 -39.63 -14.13 5.93
N GLY A 620 -39.36 -12.82 5.88
CA GLY A 620 -39.63 -11.98 4.72
C GLY A 620 -41.12 -11.71 4.47
N LEU A 621 -41.99 -11.99 5.45
CA LEU A 621 -43.45 -11.96 5.26
C LEU A 621 -44.09 -10.67 5.79
N GLU A 622 -44.56 -9.81 4.90
CA GLU A 622 -45.39 -8.65 5.24
C GLU A 622 -46.85 -9.04 5.51
N MET A 623 -47.16 -9.32 6.78
CA MET A 623 -48.52 -9.67 7.18
C MET A 623 -49.52 -8.51 6.97
N PRO A 624 -50.73 -8.75 6.44
CA PRO A 624 -51.78 -7.73 6.41
C PRO A 624 -52.24 -7.37 7.83
N ARG A 625 -52.75 -6.14 8.02
CA ARG A 625 -53.10 -5.59 9.36
C ARG A 625 -54.01 -6.50 10.19
N ARG A 626 -54.96 -7.20 9.58
CA ARG A 626 -55.87 -8.12 10.29
C ARG A 626 -55.16 -9.40 10.74
N LEU A 627 -54.25 -9.93 9.93
CA LEU A 627 -53.42 -11.08 10.32
C LEU A 627 -52.42 -10.68 11.41
N GLN A 628 -51.82 -9.50 11.32
CA GLN A 628 -50.96 -8.97 12.38
C GLN A 628 -51.70 -8.92 13.72
N ALA A 629 -52.93 -8.40 13.76
CA ALA A 629 -53.75 -8.37 14.96
C ALA A 629 -54.08 -9.79 15.47
N SER A 630 -54.51 -10.68 14.57
CA SER A 630 -54.82 -12.08 14.91
C SER A 630 -53.60 -12.82 15.45
N PHE A 631 -52.42 -12.64 14.86
CA PHE A 631 -51.20 -13.29 15.32
C PHE A 631 -50.68 -12.67 16.62
N PHE A 632 -50.83 -11.36 16.80
CA PHE A 632 -50.48 -10.70 18.06
C PHE A 632 -51.27 -11.29 19.24
N GLU A 633 -52.55 -11.61 19.07
CA GLU A 633 -53.34 -12.33 20.10
C GLU A 633 -52.78 -13.73 20.39
N VAL A 634 -52.31 -14.46 19.37
CA VAL A 634 -51.65 -15.76 19.54
C VAL A 634 -50.36 -15.62 20.35
N VAL A 635 -49.51 -14.65 19.99
CA VAL A 635 -48.26 -14.37 20.73
C VAL A 635 -48.57 -13.94 22.16
N GLN A 636 -49.58 -13.11 22.39
CA GLN A 636 -50.00 -12.73 23.74
C GLN A 636 -50.46 -13.93 24.56
N ARG A 637 -51.20 -14.86 23.95
CA ARG A 637 -51.66 -16.09 24.62
C ARG A 637 -50.47 -16.97 25.02
N THR A 638 -49.52 -17.19 24.12
CA THR A 638 -48.31 -17.98 24.40
C THR A 638 -47.38 -17.28 25.40
N ALA A 639 -47.25 -15.96 25.34
CA ALA A 639 -46.43 -15.20 26.28
C ALA A 639 -46.97 -15.26 27.71
N ARG A 640 -48.29 -15.37 27.91
CA ARG A 640 -48.89 -15.60 29.25
C ARG A 640 -48.42 -16.91 29.88
N GLU A 641 -48.05 -17.91 29.08
CA GLU A 641 -47.51 -19.18 29.56
C GLU A 641 -46.01 -19.08 29.92
N SER A 642 -45.34 -18.00 29.50
CA SER A 642 -43.89 -17.75 29.65
C SER A 642 -43.57 -16.48 30.45
N ASN A 643 -44.39 -16.16 31.46
CA ASN A 643 -44.21 -14.98 32.33
C ASN A 643 -44.14 -13.62 31.59
N GLY A 644 -44.70 -13.52 30.38
CA GLY A 644 -44.71 -12.30 29.56
C GLY A 644 -43.48 -12.11 28.66
N GLU A 645 -42.54 -13.05 28.65
CA GLU A 645 -41.35 -13.00 27.78
C GLU A 645 -41.38 -14.09 26.71
N ILE A 646 -41.02 -13.74 25.48
CA ILE A 646 -40.85 -14.70 24.38
C ILE A 646 -39.64 -14.30 23.52
N SER A 647 -38.77 -15.23 23.14
CA SER A 647 -37.66 -14.93 22.25
C SER A 647 -38.16 -14.66 20.82
N MET A 648 -37.39 -13.91 20.03
CA MET A 648 -37.76 -13.65 18.62
C MET A 648 -37.86 -14.95 17.80
N ASP A 649 -36.98 -15.93 18.06
CA ASP A 649 -37.02 -17.25 17.44
C ASP A 649 -38.28 -18.03 17.83
N ALA A 650 -38.68 -17.95 19.10
CA ALA A 650 -39.92 -18.58 19.56
C ALA A 650 -41.15 -17.96 18.89
N VAL A 651 -41.19 -16.64 18.68
CA VAL A 651 -42.27 -15.97 17.91
C VAL A 651 -42.29 -16.45 16.47
N THR A 652 -41.13 -16.56 15.82
CA THR A 652 -41.01 -17.05 14.44
C THR A 652 -41.52 -18.49 14.31
N LYS A 653 -41.09 -19.37 15.22
CA LYS A 653 -41.53 -20.77 15.27
C LYS A 653 -43.02 -20.90 15.59
N LEU A 654 -43.55 -20.04 16.45
CA LEU A 654 -44.97 -19.96 16.78
C LEU A 654 -45.78 -19.58 15.53
N PHE A 655 -45.32 -18.62 14.73
CA PHE A 655 -45.97 -18.25 13.46
C PHE A 655 -46.02 -19.43 12.49
N GLN A 656 -44.86 -20.05 12.24
CA GLN A 656 -44.74 -21.21 11.35
C GLN A 656 -45.69 -22.35 11.76
N THR A 657 -45.73 -22.66 13.06
CA THR A 657 -46.58 -23.73 13.59
C THR A 657 -48.06 -23.37 13.54
N THR A 658 -48.43 -22.12 13.85
CA THR A 658 -49.82 -21.66 13.90
C THR A 658 -50.48 -21.68 12.52
N TYR A 659 -49.75 -21.26 11.48
CA TYR A 659 -50.29 -21.12 10.13
C TYR A 659 -49.78 -22.19 9.15
N GLY A 660 -49.05 -23.20 9.64
CA GLY A 660 -48.49 -24.28 8.82
C GLY A 660 -47.48 -23.80 7.77
N TYR A 661 -46.83 -22.66 7.99
CA TYR A 661 -45.91 -22.05 7.04
C TYR A 661 -44.51 -22.68 7.14
N ASN A 662 -44.04 -23.31 6.05
CA ASN A 662 -42.77 -24.02 5.97
C ASN A 662 -42.58 -25.11 7.06
N VAL A 663 -43.68 -25.71 7.52
CA VAL A 663 -43.66 -26.87 8.43
C VAL A 663 -43.99 -28.13 7.64
N GLU A 664 -43.15 -29.16 7.76
CA GLU A 664 -43.35 -30.44 7.09
C GLU A 664 -44.49 -31.23 7.80
N VAL A 665 -45.70 -31.17 7.24
CA VAL A 665 -46.85 -31.92 7.75
C VAL A 665 -46.83 -33.31 7.13
N LYS A 666 -46.51 -34.36 7.92
CA LYS A 666 -46.41 -35.75 7.43
C LYS A 666 -47.71 -36.31 6.81
N SER A 667 -48.87 -35.75 7.12
CA SER A 667 -50.18 -36.16 6.56
C SER A 667 -51.21 -35.02 6.63
N PRO A 668 -51.16 -34.03 5.73
CA PRO A 668 -52.10 -32.91 5.75
C PRO A 668 -53.52 -33.36 5.38
N ARG A 669 -54.53 -32.81 6.07
CA ARG A 669 -55.94 -33.06 5.72
C ARG A 669 -56.26 -32.51 4.32
N LEU A 670 -55.73 -31.34 3.99
CA LEU A 670 -55.87 -30.72 2.68
C LEU A 670 -54.49 -30.27 2.19
N ALA A 671 -54.09 -30.69 0.99
CA ALA A 671 -52.85 -30.22 0.39
C ALA A 671 -52.89 -30.30 -1.13
N LEU A 672 -52.12 -29.46 -1.79
CA LEU A 672 -51.89 -29.57 -3.23
C LEU A 672 -50.80 -30.63 -3.46
N ARG A 673 -51.02 -31.57 -4.38
CA ARG A 673 -50.06 -32.67 -4.63
C ARG A 673 -48.76 -32.18 -5.26
N SER A 674 -48.82 -31.16 -6.11
CA SER A 674 -47.65 -30.48 -6.69
C SER A 674 -48.06 -29.07 -7.15
N SER A 675 -47.14 -28.11 -7.20
CA SER A 675 -47.42 -26.77 -7.77
C SER A 675 -47.88 -26.83 -9.24
N LYS A 676 -47.65 -27.95 -9.95
CA LYS A 676 -48.11 -28.19 -11.33
C LYS A 676 -49.37 -29.07 -11.43
N SER A 677 -50.01 -29.43 -10.31
CA SER A 677 -51.12 -30.39 -10.29
C SER A 677 -52.50 -29.78 -10.54
N PHE A 678 -52.58 -28.56 -11.08
CA PHE A 678 -53.83 -27.92 -11.49
C PHE A 678 -53.71 -27.32 -12.89
N LYS A 679 -54.81 -27.36 -13.63
CA LYS A 679 -55.00 -26.71 -14.93
C LYS A 679 -56.12 -25.69 -14.78
N LEU A 680 -55.85 -24.46 -15.19
CA LEU A 680 -56.85 -23.40 -15.33
C LEU A 680 -57.22 -23.25 -16.80
N GLU A 681 -58.51 -23.24 -17.07
CA GLU A 681 -59.07 -22.98 -18.40
C GLU A 681 -59.98 -21.76 -18.31
N ASP A 682 -59.77 -20.79 -19.20
CA ASP A 682 -60.68 -19.65 -19.35
C ASP A 682 -61.93 -20.15 -20.13
N LEU A 683 -63.10 -19.89 -19.55
CA LEU A 683 -64.40 -20.12 -20.16
C LEU A 683 -64.99 -18.79 -20.65
N ASP A 684 -66.05 -18.87 -21.46
CA ASP A 684 -66.78 -17.68 -21.92
C ASP A 684 -67.35 -16.86 -20.74
N GLU A 685 -67.38 -15.53 -20.90
CA GLU A 685 -67.90 -14.54 -19.94
C GLU A 685 -67.08 -14.33 -18.66
N GLY A 686 -65.76 -14.52 -18.70
CA GLY A 686 -64.87 -14.23 -17.57
C GLY A 686 -64.95 -15.26 -16.43
N ARG A 687 -65.48 -16.44 -16.74
CA ARG A 687 -65.46 -17.61 -15.85
C ARG A 687 -64.19 -18.41 -16.08
N ARG A 688 -63.71 -19.07 -15.03
CA ARG A 688 -62.54 -19.95 -15.04
C ARG A 688 -62.91 -21.30 -14.46
N ALA A 689 -62.55 -22.35 -15.16
CA ALA A 689 -62.59 -23.72 -14.63
C ALA A 689 -61.21 -24.07 -14.10
N ILE A 690 -61.17 -24.62 -12.88
CA ILE A 690 -59.96 -25.29 -12.36
C ILE A 690 -60.21 -26.78 -12.32
N THR A 691 -59.26 -27.56 -12.82
CA THR A 691 -59.21 -29.02 -12.63
C THR A 691 -57.85 -29.39 -12.07
N GLY A 692 -57.82 -30.10 -10.95
CA GLY A 692 -56.55 -30.46 -10.32
C GLY A 692 -56.65 -31.59 -9.32
N GLU A 693 -55.49 -32.10 -8.91
CA GLU A 693 -55.37 -33.12 -7.86
C GLU A 693 -55.04 -32.46 -6.52
N ILE A 694 -55.92 -32.65 -5.56
CA ILE A 694 -55.71 -32.27 -4.16
C ILE A 694 -55.72 -33.52 -3.28
N VAL A 695 -54.95 -33.50 -2.21
CA VAL A 695 -55.13 -34.43 -1.09
C VAL A 695 -56.33 -33.93 -0.29
N PHE A 696 -57.34 -34.77 -0.12
CA PHE A 696 -58.56 -34.47 0.63
C PHE A 696 -58.79 -35.53 1.71
N PHE A 697 -58.62 -35.12 2.96
CA PHE A 697 -58.57 -35.96 4.16
C PHE A 697 -57.63 -37.17 4.02
N GLY A 698 -56.43 -36.94 3.47
CA GLY A 698 -55.39 -37.97 3.31
C GLY A 698 -55.44 -38.76 2.01
N GLU A 699 -56.53 -38.65 1.24
CA GLU A 699 -56.71 -39.36 -0.03
C GLU A 699 -56.55 -38.42 -1.25
N PRO A 700 -55.81 -38.79 -2.30
CA PRO A 700 -55.74 -38.00 -3.52
C PRO A 700 -57.09 -38.01 -4.23
N LYS A 701 -57.61 -36.82 -4.55
CA LYS A 701 -58.84 -36.63 -5.32
C LYS A 701 -58.63 -35.63 -6.45
N THR A 702 -59.12 -35.99 -7.62
CA THR A 702 -59.33 -35.04 -8.71
C THR A 702 -60.57 -34.22 -8.41
N VAL A 703 -60.43 -32.89 -8.38
CA VAL A 703 -61.52 -31.96 -8.16
C VAL A 703 -61.61 -30.99 -9.32
N SER A 704 -62.84 -30.60 -9.65
CA SER A 704 -63.11 -29.57 -10.65
C SER A 704 -64.12 -28.58 -10.08
N GLY A 705 -63.93 -27.31 -10.40
CA GLY A 705 -64.82 -26.24 -9.95
C GLY A 705 -64.77 -25.06 -10.91
N GLU A 706 -65.90 -24.40 -11.08
CA GLU A 706 -66.03 -23.19 -11.89
C GLU A 706 -66.26 -21.98 -11.01
N GLY A 707 -65.56 -20.89 -11.29
CA GLY A 707 -65.69 -19.64 -10.57
C GLY A 707 -65.31 -18.45 -11.45
N ASN A 708 -65.42 -17.24 -10.92
CA ASN A 708 -64.98 -16.01 -11.58
C ASN A 708 -63.47 -15.72 -11.41
N GLY A 709 -62.69 -16.71 -10.94
CA GLY A 709 -61.26 -16.61 -10.72
C GLY A 709 -60.65 -17.89 -10.13
N PRO A 710 -59.32 -17.98 -10.00
CA PRO A 710 -58.65 -19.19 -9.51
C PRO A 710 -59.02 -19.57 -8.07
N LEU A 711 -59.14 -18.59 -7.17
CA LEU A 711 -59.50 -18.83 -5.78
C LEU A 711 -60.96 -19.28 -5.62
N SER A 712 -61.90 -18.64 -6.34
CA SER A 712 -63.32 -18.98 -6.27
C SER A 712 -63.65 -20.32 -6.93
N SER A 713 -62.94 -20.70 -8.00
CA SER A 713 -63.05 -22.02 -8.63
C SER A 713 -62.54 -23.14 -7.70
N VAL A 714 -61.48 -22.92 -6.93
CA VAL A 714 -61.04 -23.87 -5.88
C VAL A 714 -62.06 -23.98 -4.75
N LEU A 715 -62.66 -22.88 -4.31
CA LEU A 715 -63.73 -22.94 -3.31
C LEU A 715 -64.93 -23.73 -3.82
N ALA A 716 -65.34 -23.52 -5.08
CA ALA A 716 -66.41 -24.28 -5.70
C ALA A 716 -66.07 -25.78 -5.75
N ALA A 717 -64.83 -26.12 -6.11
CA ALA A 717 -64.33 -27.50 -6.10
C ALA A 717 -64.40 -28.12 -4.69
N LEU A 718 -63.99 -27.39 -3.65
CA LEU A 718 -64.06 -27.85 -2.26
C LEU A 718 -65.50 -27.99 -1.76
N HIS A 719 -66.43 -27.09 -2.15
CA HIS A 719 -67.85 -27.15 -1.76
C HIS A 719 -68.52 -28.44 -2.23
N THR A 720 -68.06 -29.04 -3.34
CA THR A 720 -68.57 -30.36 -3.77
C THR A 720 -68.27 -31.48 -2.77
N GLN A 721 -67.22 -31.31 -1.95
CA GLN A 721 -66.74 -32.33 -1.03
C GLN A 721 -67.18 -32.12 0.43
N ILE A 722 -67.70 -30.94 0.78
CA ILE A 722 -68.03 -30.56 2.17
C ILE A 722 -69.50 -30.15 2.35
N GLU A 723 -70.03 -30.35 3.56
CA GLU A 723 -71.33 -29.81 3.98
C GLU A 723 -71.15 -28.36 4.45
N GLY A 724 -71.82 -27.40 3.83
CA GLY A 724 -71.69 -25.97 4.15
C GLY A 724 -70.94 -25.18 3.08
N THR A 725 -70.66 -23.91 3.39
CA THR A 725 -70.04 -22.96 2.45
C THR A 725 -68.77 -22.35 3.03
N LEU A 726 -67.70 -22.38 2.24
CA LEU A 726 -66.47 -21.62 2.48
C LEU A 726 -66.51 -20.29 1.73
N LYS A 727 -66.15 -19.20 2.39
CA LYS A 727 -66.07 -17.85 1.82
C LYS A 727 -64.75 -17.19 2.22
N ILE A 728 -64.08 -16.55 1.27
CA ILE A 728 -62.91 -15.69 1.56
C ILE A 728 -63.43 -14.40 2.18
N LYS A 729 -62.95 -14.10 3.38
CA LYS A 729 -63.27 -12.87 4.12
C LYS A 729 -62.20 -11.80 3.92
N ASP A 730 -60.96 -12.22 3.72
CA ASP A 730 -59.84 -11.33 3.43
C ASP A 730 -58.81 -12.07 2.56
N TYR A 731 -58.19 -11.34 1.64
CA TYR A 731 -57.11 -11.81 0.78
C TYR A 731 -56.08 -10.71 0.62
N ALA A 732 -54.81 -11.06 0.82
CA ALA A 732 -53.68 -10.18 0.53
C ALA A 732 -52.55 -10.98 -0.10
N GLU A 733 -51.75 -10.33 -0.93
CA GLU A 733 -50.57 -10.92 -1.56
C GLU A 733 -49.46 -9.87 -1.72
N HIS A 734 -48.20 -10.32 -1.68
CA HIS A 734 -47.03 -9.51 -2.07
C HIS A 734 -45.86 -10.41 -2.50
N SER A 735 -44.84 -9.79 -3.08
CA SER A 735 -43.58 -10.41 -3.47
C SER A 735 -42.59 -10.50 -2.30
N VAL A 736 -41.95 -11.66 -2.13
CA VAL A 736 -40.86 -11.87 -1.16
C VAL A 736 -39.56 -12.15 -1.92
N GLY A 737 -38.51 -11.38 -1.63
CA GLY A 737 -37.20 -11.45 -2.30
C GLY A 737 -36.97 -10.32 -3.32
N GLU A 738 -35.80 -10.32 -3.97
CA GLU A 738 -35.41 -9.36 -4.99
C GLU A 738 -34.84 -10.10 -6.23
N GLY A 739 -34.98 -9.53 -7.43
CA GLY A 739 -34.42 -10.09 -8.66
C GLY A 739 -35.32 -11.12 -9.36
N SER A 740 -34.73 -12.13 -10.00
CA SER A 740 -35.44 -13.15 -10.79
C SER A 740 -36.05 -14.29 -9.96
N ASP A 741 -35.70 -14.39 -8.68
CA ASP A 741 -36.08 -15.50 -7.79
C ASP A 741 -37.20 -15.14 -6.80
N VAL A 742 -37.97 -14.09 -7.12
CA VAL A 742 -39.07 -13.60 -6.28
C VAL A 742 -40.18 -14.64 -6.16
N VAL A 743 -40.65 -14.88 -4.94
CA VAL A 743 -41.81 -15.75 -4.67
C VAL A 743 -43.01 -14.91 -4.26
N ALA A 744 -44.22 -15.38 -4.56
CA ALA A 744 -45.47 -14.75 -4.15
C ALA A 744 -45.90 -15.28 -2.78
N ALA A 745 -46.08 -14.41 -1.79
CA ALA A 745 -46.69 -14.72 -0.50
C ALA A 745 -48.18 -14.37 -0.51
N SER A 746 -49.03 -15.34 -0.18
CA SER A 746 -50.49 -15.18 -0.13
C SER A 746 -51.04 -15.41 1.27
N TYR A 747 -52.04 -14.60 1.65
CA TYR A 747 -52.72 -14.63 2.94
C TYR A 747 -54.23 -14.69 2.73
N VAL A 748 -54.91 -15.70 3.30
CA VAL A 748 -56.36 -15.91 3.13
C VAL A 748 -57.03 -16.07 4.49
N ASP A 749 -58.00 -15.22 4.83
CA ASP A 749 -58.94 -15.44 5.94
C ASP A 749 -60.17 -16.17 5.40
N LEU A 750 -60.33 -17.45 5.76
CA LEU A 750 -61.40 -18.30 5.24
C LEU A 750 -62.47 -18.52 6.31
N VAL A 751 -63.71 -18.21 5.97
CA VAL A 751 -64.89 -18.40 6.83
C VAL A 751 -65.64 -19.64 6.38
N TYR A 752 -65.98 -20.51 7.32
CA TYR A 752 -66.80 -21.69 7.12
C TYR A 752 -68.13 -21.56 7.83
N GLU A 753 -69.21 -21.83 7.09
CA GLU A 753 -70.59 -21.71 7.56
C GLU A 753 -71.39 -22.96 7.21
N VAL A 754 -71.97 -23.59 8.23
CA VAL A 754 -72.90 -24.73 8.11
C VAL A 754 -74.22 -24.31 8.75
N ALA A 755 -75.34 -24.60 8.09
CA ALA A 755 -76.66 -24.27 8.60
C ALA A 755 -76.86 -24.85 10.02
N GLY A 756 -77.15 -23.99 11.00
CA GLY A 756 -77.33 -24.38 12.40
C GLY A 756 -76.07 -24.46 13.27
N LYS A 757 -74.86 -24.18 12.73
CA LYS A 757 -73.61 -24.10 13.51
C LYS A 757 -73.05 -22.68 13.56
N LYS A 758 -72.23 -22.40 14.58
CA LYS A 758 -71.51 -21.12 14.71
C LYS A 758 -70.50 -20.97 13.56
N LYS A 759 -70.43 -19.79 12.96
CA LYS A 759 -69.43 -19.46 11.94
C LYS A 759 -68.03 -19.51 12.55
N THR A 760 -67.10 -20.16 11.85
CA THR A 760 -65.68 -20.24 12.24
C THR A 760 -64.81 -19.65 11.13
N SER A 761 -63.69 -19.03 11.50
CA SER A 761 -62.72 -18.51 10.54
C SER A 761 -61.31 -18.95 10.89
N SER A 762 -60.46 -19.09 9.86
CA SER A 762 -59.05 -19.41 10.05
C SER A 762 -58.22 -18.77 8.94
N TRP A 763 -57.01 -18.36 9.30
CA TRP A 763 -56.04 -17.80 8.35
C TRP A 763 -55.15 -18.88 7.76
N GLY A 764 -54.87 -18.77 6.48
CA GLY A 764 -53.87 -19.56 5.78
C GLY A 764 -52.80 -18.68 5.15
N VAL A 765 -51.55 -19.14 5.23
CA VAL A 765 -50.37 -18.44 4.70
C VAL A 765 -49.58 -19.42 3.85
N ALA A 766 -49.19 -19.01 2.64
CA ALA A 766 -48.36 -19.83 1.76
C ALA A 766 -47.47 -18.97 0.87
N THR A 767 -46.37 -19.56 0.40
CA THR A 767 -45.51 -19.00 -0.65
C THR A 767 -45.35 -19.99 -1.79
N ASP A 768 -45.25 -19.48 -3.01
CA ASP A 768 -44.88 -20.25 -4.20
C ASP A 768 -44.30 -19.30 -5.27
N THR A 769 -43.50 -19.84 -6.19
CA THR A 769 -43.06 -19.13 -7.40
C THR A 769 -44.23 -18.81 -8.35
N ASP A 770 -45.29 -19.60 -8.32
CA ASP A 770 -46.53 -19.36 -9.05
C ASP A 770 -47.55 -18.65 -8.15
N ILE A 771 -47.95 -17.43 -8.54
CA ILE A 771 -48.90 -16.59 -7.80
C ILE A 771 -50.22 -17.33 -7.52
N THR A 772 -50.71 -18.08 -8.51
CA THR A 772 -51.96 -18.82 -8.38
C THR A 772 -51.79 -20.00 -7.45
N ALA A 773 -50.69 -20.75 -7.57
CA ALA A 773 -50.38 -21.85 -6.65
C ALA A 773 -50.25 -21.36 -5.20
N SER A 774 -49.63 -20.21 -4.98
CA SER A 774 -49.51 -19.56 -3.67
C SER A 774 -50.88 -19.30 -3.05
N GLY A 775 -51.79 -18.67 -3.80
CA GLY A 775 -53.16 -18.40 -3.34
C GLY A 775 -53.97 -19.67 -3.05
N ILE A 776 -53.85 -20.71 -3.88
CA ILE A 776 -54.52 -22.00 -3.67
C ILE A 776 -53.99 -22.69 -2.41
N LYS A 777 -52.66 -22.73 -2.23
CA LYS A 777 -52.04 -23.28 -1.02
C LYS A 777 -52.48 -22.54 0.23
N ALA A 778 -52.61 -21.21 0.17
CA ALA A 778 -53.13 -20.41 1.29
C ALA A 778 -54.60 -20.77 1.63
N ILE A 779 -55.48 -21.00 0.64
CA ILE A 779 -56.85 -21.50 0.88
C ILE A 779 -56.82 -22.86 1.57
N LEU A 780 -56.02 -23.81 1.06
CA LEU A 780 -55.95 -25.16 1.63
C LEU A 780 -55.38 -25.13 3.06
N SER A 781 -54.39 -24.28 3.31
CA SER A 781 -53.85 -24.04 4.66
C SER A 781 -54.92 -23.46 5.61
N ALA A 782 -55.66 -22.43 5.17
CA ALA A 782 -56.76 -21.87 5.95
C ALA A 782 -57.85 -22.91 6.24
N ALA A 783 -58.21 -23.71 5.24
CA ALA A 783 -59.19 -24.77 5.34
C ALA A 783 -58.75 -25.90 6.30
N ASN A 784 -57.44 -26.20 6.39
CA ASN A 784 -56.89 -27.12 7.39
C ASN A 784 -57.06 -26.62 8.83
N GLY A 785 -57.15 -25.31 9.04
CA GLY A 785 -57.44 -24.71 10.33
C GLY A 785 -58.93 -24.74 10.72
N LEU A 786 -59.80 -25.27 9.86
CA LEU A 786 -61.25 -25.35 10.06
C LEU A 786 -61.70 -26.80 10.28
N GLU A 787 -62.77 -26.99 11.06
CA GLU A 787 -63.40 -28.30 11.25
C GLU A 787 -64.43 -28.58 10.14
N LEU A 788 -63.93 -28.92 8.96
CA LEU A 788 -64.77 -29.22 7.80
C LEU A 788 -65.52 -30.55 7.96
N VAL A 789 -66.77 -30.58 7.52
CA VAL A 789 -67.65 -31.77 7.52
C VAL A 789 -67.72 -32.30 6.08
N THR A 790 -67.39 -33.57 5.85
CA THR A 790 -67.33 -34.16 4.51
C THR A 790 -68.68 -34.75 4.06
N ARG A 791 -69.01 -34.65 2.77
CA ARG A 791 -70.21 -35.30 2.19
C ARG A 791 -69.95 -36.80 1.95
N LYS A 792 -70.86 -37.69 2.36
CA LYS A 792 -70.81 -39.12 2.02
C LYS A 792 -71.33 -39.37 0.59
N MET A 793 -70.57 -40.06 -0.25
CA MET A 793 -70.97 -40.46 -1.61
C MET A 793 -71.99 -41.62 -1.57
N THR A 794 -73.14 -41.48 -2.23
CA THR A 794 -74.08 -42.57 -2.51
C THR A 794 -73.74 -43.23 -3.85
N ASN A 795 -73.31 -44.50 -3.83
CA ASN A 795 -73.07 -45.32 -5.02
C ASN A 795 -74.39 -45.65 -5.74
N GLY A 796 -74.53 -45.25 -7.01
CA GLY A 796 -75.58 -45.72 -7.90
C GLY A 796 -75.21 -47.06 -8.55
N VAL A 797 -76.02 -48.09 -8.33
CA VAL A 797 -75.99 -49.37 -9.06
C VAL A 797 -77.08 -49.34 -10.14
N SER A 798 -76.71 -49.76 -11.35
CA SER A 798 -77.58 -49.89 -12.53
C SER A 798 -78.78 -50.83 -12.33
N GLY A 799 -79.93 -50.48 -12.90
CA GLY A 799 -81.09 -51.35 -13.09
C GLY A 799 -81.93 -50.94 -14.30
N LYS A 800 -81.53 -51.44 -15.48
CA LYS A 800 -82.14 -51.36 -16.82
C LYS A 800 -82.20 -50.00 -17.53
#